data_AF-A0AAU7PP72-F1
#
_entry.id   AF-A0AAU7PP72-F1
#
_cell.length_a   1.000
_cell.length_b   1.000
_cell.length_c   1.000
_cell.angle_alpha   90.00
_cell.angle_beta   90.00
_cell.angle_gamma   90.00
#
_symmetry.space_group_name_H-M   'P 1'
#
loop_
_entity.id
_entity.type
_entity.pdbx_description
1 polymer ?
#
loop_
_entity_poly.entity_id
_entity_poly.type
_entity_poly.pdbx_seq_one_letter_code
_entity_poly.pdbx_strand_id
1 'polypeptide(L)'
;MRTFIKEQLINLLDSMGQLQSSLPMMTDKEQIIQMLADCQDAAIAVGEALEKDSSDHELIVSLLEEYCEEAFCLSESQEETICKDKILVLDGHTNRVKSLLAETSTTYHVVFMPYKASMWDSLESIWRACREDERCECYVMPIPYYEFNSKTNRWIYHYDGEQFPEEIPVVHYHDYSLEQDRPDVAYIHNPYDDCNLITRVDSRFYSEELKQHIRKLVYVPYYVTGGLIAEEHLELPVHRYMDYMVVQSEYAKSFCKGMYYYDKILPLGSPKLDRVIRLCQEGSDIPEQWKPFLNGKKILMLNTSIGCFLQEGILYLQKIRSLCKAIKSQNKVALIWRPHPLLEATIKSMRPHLLAEYNSLKEYFIDNKIGILDETPDISRAVAISDGYIGEESTSVVNLFGAAGKPIFILNNHITNTFAEEEKRKVHIVDMGKQGDKLWLTTNRYNALIYTDASMQQMHYIDRVKEQPKWYGAYPFFAAAGNRLFLSPSVAGRPAVFDTDSQKIELIGEENMEECARRGQIVTYSNKVFYLPVVDDYIAELNTDTREWKYHTECIQELNKENIVGREVTFRCSVCGKDIWISATYTNCILRFDMEDGTYTLCPVGNKENGYSGIIAEERCLWLTEVNNGNIIRWDRRSGKVKTFHMPEGFRSWPGTVQGRSLPHLSLIDMGKWVVTVPGFSNCMVKLDKTTGETTLLIEDFWKNAEEKANGYNPNFFLSSEFGAKMDQDVIIVQRNCDDAAAIIHVEDETYEMFYPTLTEKDFAKLTEGEDGFEKMEKKYGFFRRESKIFSFEGFLEDLVHDRLKDVRVRQLEELSTLAANLDGSCGVKVHEYMMDVLENKE
;
A
#
# COMPACT_ATOMS: atom_id res chain seq x y z
N MET A 1 7.66 43.02 12.26
CA MET A 1 9.14 42.91 12.41
C MET A 1 9.55 41.45 12.34
N ARG A 2 10.65 41.14 11.64
CA ARG A 2 11.15 39.75 11.48
C ARG A 2 11.61 39.14 12.81
N THR A 3 11.31 37.86 13.03
CA THR A 3 11.64 37.16 14.28
C THR A 3 13.14 37.16 14.59
N PHE A 4 13.98 36.81 13.61
CA PHE A 4 15.43 36.72 13.84
C PHE A 4 16.03 38.10 14.16
N ILE A 5 15.52 39.17 13.54
CA ILE A 5 15.97 40.55 13.82
C ILE A 5 15.59 40.90 15.24
N LYS A 6 14.34 40.65 15.64
CA LYS A 6 13.87 40.86 17.01
C LYS A 6 14.73 40.11 18.04
N GLU A 7 15.10 38.86 17.78
CA GLU A 7 16.02 38.08 18.62
C GLU A 7 17.45 38.68 18.66
N GLN A 8 17.98 39.11 17.51
CA GLN A 8 19.29 39.78 17.45
C GLN A 8 19.31 41.07 18.26
N LEU A 9 18.26 41.89 18.16
CA LEU A 9 18.14 43.13 18.93
C LEU A 9 18.04 42.86 20.43
N ILE A 10 17.26 41.85 20.85
CA ILE A 10 17.16 41.46 22.27
C ILE A 10 18.51 40.96 22.79
N ASN A 11 19.21 40.09 22.05
CA ASN A 11 20.53 39.60 22.44
C ASN A 11 21.57 40.71 22.55
N LEU A 12 21.50 41.73 21.68
CA LEU A 12 22.36 42.90 21.77
C LEU A 12 22.08 43.70 23.05
N LEU A 13 20.79 43.92 23.37
CA LEU A 13 20.37 44.59 24.61
C LEU A 13 20.73 43.79 25.88
N ASP A 14 20.70 42.46 25.83
CA ASP A 14 21.18 41.59 26.91
C ASP A 14 22.69 41.71 27.09
N SER A 15 23.45 41.75 25.99
CA SER A 15 24.89 41.96 26.01
C SER A 15 25.25 43.32 26.62
N MET A 16 24.51 44.37 26.26
CA MET A 16 24.64 45.69 26.89
C MET A 16 24.39 45.63 28.40
N GLY A 17 23.32 44.97 28.85
CA GLY A 17 23.03 44.80 30.28
C GLY A 17 24.13 44.04 31.05
N GLN A 18 24.75 43.03 30.42
CA GLN A 18 25.89 42.32 30.99
C GLN A 18 27.12 43.23 31.14
N LEU A 19 27.43 44.03 30.12
CA LEU A 19 28.51 45.01 30.18
C LEU A 19 28.25 46.05 31.28
N GLN A 20 27.03 46.61 31.34
CA GLN A 20 26.60 47.58 32.35
C GLN A 20 26.73 47.03 33.77
N SER A 21 26.34 45.78 34.00
CA SER A 21 26.41 45.11 35.31
C SER A 21 27.84 44.97 35.84
N SER A 22 28.85 44.98 34.95
CA SER A 22 30.26 44.89 35.32
C SER A 22 30.90 46.23 35.69
N LEU A 23 30.32 47.36 35.25
CA LEU A 23 30.87 48.71 35.44
C LEU A 23 31.12 49.11 36.91
N PRO A 24 30.26 48.78 37.90
CA PRO A 24 30.50 49.17 39.30
C PRO A 24 31.71 48.48 39.95
N MET A 25 32.25 47.43 39.33
CA MET A 25 33.39 46.65 39.84
C MET A 25 34.73 47.12 39.24
N MET A 26 34.70 48.10 38.32
CA MET A 26 35.86 48.58 37.58
C MET A 26 36.40 49.87 38.18
N THR A 27 37.72 50.05 38.11
CA THR A 27 38.44 51.25 38.59
C THR A 27 39.28 51.91 37.50
N ASP A 28 39.39 51.29 36.32
CA ASP A 28 40.09 51.86 35.17
C ASP A 28 39.13 52.76 34.38
N LYS A 29 39.40 54.07 34.42
CA LYS A 29 38.54 55.09 33.80
C LYS A 29 38.52 55.00 32.28
N GLU A 30 39.63 54.66 31.63
CA GLU A 30 39.67 54.52 30.17
C GLU A 30 38.83 53.31 29.73
N GLN A 31 38.90 52.22 30.48
CA GLN A 31 38.09 51.02 30.22
C GLN A 31 36.59 51.26 30.42
N ILE A 32 36.21 52.00 31.47
CA ILE A 32 34.81 52.38 31.73
C ILE A 32 34.25 53.25 30.58
N ILE A 33 35.02 54.24 30.12
CA ILE A 33 34.62 55.10 29.00
C ILE A 33 34.46 54.27 27.72
N GLN A 34 35.38 53.35 27.43
CA GLN A 34 35.29 52.49 26.26
C GLN A 34 34.04 51.60 26.30
N MET A 35 33.72 50.97 27.44
CA MET A 35 32.55 50.09 27.54
C MET A 35 31.22 50.85 27.43
N LEU A 36 31.15 52.07 27.96
CA LEU A 36 29.99 52.95 27.77
C LEU A 36 29.85 53.37 26.30
N ALA A 37 30.95 53.69 25.62
CA ALA A 37 30.96 53.98 24.18
C ALA A 37 30.51 52.76 23.36
N ASP A 38 31.02 51.56 23.66
CA ASP A 38 30.61 50.32 22.99
C ASP A 38 29.09 50.06 23.17
N CYS A 39 28.56 50.38 24.35
CA CYS A 39 27.12 50.26 24.61
C CYS A 39 26.29 51.34 23.89
N GLN A 40 26.83 52.54 23.68
CA GLN A 40 26.19 53.58 22.87
C GLN A 40 26.16 53.17 21.39
N ASP A 41 27.28 52.68 20.85
CA ASP A 41 27.37 52.17 19.48
C ASP A 41 26.39 51.01 19.26
N ALA A 42 26.27 50.10 20.24
CA ALA A 42 25.26 49.05 20.24
C ALA A 42 23.83 49.60 20.22
N ALA A 43 23.50 50.58 21.08
CA ALA A 43 22.17 51.20 21.11
C ALA A 43 21.81 51.90 19.79
N ILE A 44 22.78 52.59 19.17
CA ILE A 44 22.62 53.21 17.84
C ILE A 44 22.34 52.14 16.79
N ALA A 45 23.10 51.04 16.79
CA ALA A 45 22.87 49.94 15.86
C ALA A 45 21.47 49.31 16.02
N VAL A 46 20.93 49.23 17.25
CA VAL A 46 19.53 48.83 17.47
C VAL A 46 18.57 49.83 16.83
N GLY A 47 18.78 51.13 17.04
CA GLY A 47 17.97 52.20 16.44
C GLY A 47 17.93 52.12 14.92
N GLU A 48 19.10 52.05 14.27
CA GLU A 48 19.22 51.97 12.81
C GLU A 48 18.56 50.71 12.22
N ALA A 49 18.60 49.58 12.94
CA ALA A 49 17.93 48.36 12.53
C ALA A 49 16.40 48.49 12.61
N LEU A 50 15.89 49.16 13.64
CA LEU A 50 14.45 49.41 13.82
C LEU A 50 13.89 50.35 12.74
N GLU A 51 14.66 51.35 12.34
CA GLU A 51 14.32 52.27 11.25
C GLU A 51 14.14 51.59 9.90
N LYS A 52 14.82 50.45 9.67
CA LYS A 52 14.73 49.69 8.42
C LYS A 52 13.56 48.70 8.38
N ASP A 53 13.16 48.15 9.53
CA ASP A 53 12.25 46.98 9.61
C ASP A 53 10.92 47.23 10.35
N SER A 54 10.69 48.43 10.91
CA SER A 54 9.45 48.76 11.62
C SER A 54 8.92 50.13 11.21
N SER A 55 7.62 50.23 10.91
CA SER A 55 6.97 51.52 10.63
C SER A 55 6.60 52.31 11.89
N ASP A 56 6.69 51.70 13.09
CA ASP A 56 6.26 52.28 14.36
C ASP A 56 7.41 52.22 15.40
N HIS A 57 8.54 52.85 15.05
CA HIS A 57 9.80 52.79 15.81
C HIS A 57 10.07 54.01 16.69
N GLU A 58 9.32 55.12 16.52
CA GLU A 58 9.65 56.44 17.09
C GLU A 58 9.84 56.39 18.61
N LEU A 59 8.98 55.65 19.31
CA LEU A 59 9.02 55.54 20.77
C LEU A 59 10.20 54.69 21.27
N ILE A 60 10.64 53.70 20.49
CA ILE A 60 11.80 52.86 20.83
C ILE A 60 13.10 53.63 20.54
N VAL A 61 13.19 54.33 19.41
CA VAL A 61 14.36 55.15 19.06
C VAL A 61 14.57 56.25 20.08
N SER A 62 13.49 56.96 20.50
CA SER A 62 13.59 57.99 21.54
C SER A 62 14.13 57.44 22.88
N LEU A 63 13.75 56.23 23.28
CA LEU A 63 14.29 55.60 24.50
C LEU A 63 15.78 55.20 24.35
N LEU A 64 16.22 54.85 23.14
CA LEU A 64 17.62 54.57 22.85
C LEU A 64 18.47 55.85 22.82
N GLU A 65 17.90 56.96 22.35
CA GLU A 65 18.52 58.29 22.42
C GLU A 65 18.71 58.72 23.88
N GLU A 66 17.66 58.61 24.72
CA GLU A 66 17.74 58.88 26.17
C GLU A 66 18.81 57.99 26.84
N TYR A 67 18.84 56.70 26.49
CA TYR A 67 19.87 55.79 26.97
C TYR A 67 21.29 56.25 26.59
N CYS A 68 21.48 56.69 25.34
CA CYS A 68 22.77 57.19 24.86
C CYS A 68 23.20 58.48 25.59
N GLU A 69 22.26 59.39 25.86
CA GLU A 69 22.54 60.62 26.62
C GLU A 69 22.98 60.30 28.06
N GLU A 70 22.27 59.40 28.74
CA GLU A 70 22.63 58.96 30.10
C GLU A 70 24.00 58.27 30.12
N ALA A 71 24.29 57.40 29.15
CA ALA A 71 25.60 56.76 29.01
C ALA A 71 26.74 57.78 28.78
N PHE A 72 26.49 58.85 28.01
CA PHE A 72 27.43 59.94 27.79
C PHE A 72 27.67 60.76 29.07
N CYS A 73 26.61 61.11 29.79
CA CYS A 73 26.73 61.81 31.07
C CYS A 73 27.55 61.01 32.10
N LEU A 74 27.47 59.68 32.05
CA LEU A 74 28.27 58.79 32.89
C LEU A 74 29.74 58.77 32.50
N SER A 75 30.07 58.76 31.21
CA SER A 75 31.46 58.74 30.72
C SER A 75 32.21 60.04 31.03
N GLU A 76 31.52 61.19 31.03
CA GLU A 76 32.07 62.50 31.40
C GLU A 76 32.17 62.73 32.93
N SER A 77 31.61 61.81 33.74
CA SER A 77 31.61 61.98 35.19
C SER A 77 33.03 61.94 35.79
N GLN A 78 33.26 62.74 36.82
CA GLN A 78 34.55 62.77 37.55
C GLN A 78 34.65 61.73 38.68
N GLU A 79 33.68 60.84 38.80
CA GLU A 79 33.64 59.79 39.82
C GLU A 79 34.65 58.66 39.48
N GLU A 80 35.39 58.15 40.48
CA GLU A 80 36.34 57.03 40.29
C GLU A 80 35.64 55.68 40.07
N THR A 81 34.37 55.56 40.48
CA THR A 81 33.56 54.35 40.35
C THR A 81 32.10 54.72 40.08
N ILE A 82 31.45 54.00 39.15
CA ILE A 82 30.04 54.24 38.81
C ILE A 82 29.12 53.69 39.91
N CYS A 83 28.22 54.52 40.44
CA CYS A 83 27.22 54.11 41.41
C CYS A 83 26.17 53.16 40.80
N LYS A 84 25.74 52.15 41.56
CA LYS A 84 24.70 51.19 41.16
C LYS A 84 23.37 51.86 40.77
N ASP A 85 23.01 52.96 41.42
CA ASP A 85 21.77 53.68 41.12
C ASP A 85 21.76 54.24 39.69
N LYS A 86 22.92 54.58 39.14
CA LYS A 86 23.05 55.08 37.76
C LYS A 86 22.97 53.95 36.73
N ILE A 87 23.45 52.75 37.08
CA ILE A 87 23.28 51.54 36.25
C ILE A 87 21.81 51.12 36.19
N LEU A 88 21.07 51.23 37.30
CA LEU A 88 19.63 50.93 37.32
C LEU A 88 18.81 51.81 36.36
N VAL A 89 19.25 53.04 36.08
CA VAL A 89 18.61 53.91 35.09
C VAL A 89 18.84 53.37 33.67
N LEU A 90 20.09 53.03 33.33
CA LEU A 90 20.45 52.40 32.06
C LEU A 90 19.71 51.06 31.83
N ASP A 91 19.65 50.21 32.87
CA ASP A 91 18.87 48.97 32.86
C ASP A 91 17.37 49.26 32.67
N GLY A 92 16.86 50.34 33.25
CA GLY A 92 15.47 50.79 33.09
C GLY A 92 15.11 51.05 31.63
N HIS A 93 15.97 51.79 30.91
CA HIS A 93 15.78 52.07 29.49
C HIS A 93 15.88 50.79 28.65
N THR A 94 16.91 49.96 28.84
CA THR A 94 17.07 48.72 28.06
C THR A 94 15.92 47.73 28.31
N ASN A 95 15.43 47.60 29.55
CA ASN A 95 14.28 46.75 29.88
C ASN A 95 12.97 47.29 29.28
N ARG A 96 12.80 48.62 29.24
CA ARG A 96 11.65 49.24 28.59
C ARG A 96 11.66 49.01 27.08
N VAL A 97 12.83 49.16 26.44
CA VAL A 97 13.02 48.83 25.02
C VAL A 97 12.70 47.36 24.76
N LYS A 98 13.22 46.42 25.57
CA LYS A 98 12.88 44.98 25.45
C LYS A 98 11.37 44.71 25.54
N SER A 99 10.68 45.40 26.46
CA SER A 99 9.23 45.26 26.64
C SER A 99 8.46 45.73 25.39
N LEU A 100 8.85 46.89 24.82
CA LEU A 100 8.22 47.43 23.61
C LEU A 100 8.54 46.59 22.36
N LEU A 101 9.77 46.07 22.26
CA LEU A 101 10.12 45.11 21.21
C LEU A 101 9.25 43.86 21.32
N ALA A 102 9.01 43.34 22.52
CA ALA A 102 8.11 42.20 22.75
C ALA A 102 6.68 42.47 22.27
N GLU A 103 6.16 43.68 22.51
CA GLU A 103 4.82 44.14 22.09
C GLU A 103 4.70 44.40 20.57
N THR A 104 5.82 44.56 19.86
CA THR A 104 5.83 44.79 18.41
C THR A 104 5.38 43.55 17.64
N SER A 105 4.47 43.72 16.66
CA SER A 105 3.96 42.62 15.83
C SER A 105 5.10 41.89 15.11
N THR A 106 5.11 40.57 15.25
CA THR A 106 6.08 39.69 14.58
C THR A 106 5.54 39.29 13.21
N THR A 107 6.40 39.32 12.20
CA THR A 107 6.12 38.84 10.85
C THR A 107 6.96 37.58 10.62
N TYR A 108 6.31 36.46 10.32
CA TYR A 108 6.95 35.17 10.09
C TYR A 108 7.30 34.97 8.62
N HIS A 109 8.54 34.62 8.33
CA HIS A 109 8.98 34.37 6.96
C HIS A 109 8.87 32.89 6.63
N VAL A 110 8.08 32.55 5.61
CA VAL A 110 7.80 31.17 5.22
C VAL A 110 8.23 30.95 3.78
N VAL A 111 9.05 29.94 3.52
CA VAL A 111 9.49 29.60 2.16
C VAL A 111 9.04 28.19 1.75
N PHE A 112 8.49 28.07 0.55
CA PHE A 112 8.13 26.80 -0.07
C PHE A 112 9.14 26.47 -1.15
N MET A 113 9.77 25.29 -1.06
CA MET A 113 10.90 24.92 -1.91
C MET A 113 10.66 23.66 -2.75
N PRO A 114 9.72 23.73 -3.71
CA PRO A 114 9.45 22.59 -4.57
C PRO A 114 10.54 22.41 -5.65
N TYR A 115 11.12 21.21 -5.78
CA TYR A 115 12.02 20.92 -6.90
C TYR A 115 11.31 20.64 -8.25
N LYS A 116 10.03 20.21 -8.25
CA LYS A 116 9.24 19.91 -9.45
C LYS A 116 7.87 20.57 -9.41
N ALA A 117 7.48 21.25 -10.49
CA ALA A 117 6.18 21.94 -10.58
C ALA A 117 5.00 20.94 -10.57
N SER A 118 5.17 19.78 -11.18
CA SER A 118 4.16 18.70 -11.22
C SER A 118 3.82 18.09 -9.84
N MET A 119 4.62 18.38 -8.81
CA MET A 119 4.44 17.90 -7.44
C MET A 119 4.03 19.04 -6.48
N TRP A 120 3.76 20.24 -6.99
CA TRP A 120 3.34 21.40 -6.21
C TRP A 120 2.05 21.16 -5.41
N ASP A 121 1.21 20.25 -5.88
CA ASP A 121 -0.02 19.86 -5.20
C ASP A 121 0.19 19.32 -3.77
N SER A 122 1.41 18.90 -3.43
CA SER A 122 1.78 18.49 -2.08
C SER A 122 2.08 19.64 -1.11
N LEU A 123 2.18 20.88 -1.59
CA LEU A 123 2.47 22.07 -0.78
C LEU A 123 1.40 23.17 -0.94
N GLU A 124 0.60 23.13 -2.01
CA GLU A 124 -0.31 24.20 -2.41
C GLU A 124 -1.29 24.62 -1.31
N SER A 125 -1.95 23.67 -0.62
CA SER A 125 -2.96 24.03 0.39
C SER A 125 -2.36 24.69 1.62
N ILE A 126 -1.12 24.31 2.01
CA ILE A 126 -0.36 24.97 3.07
C ILE A 126 0.01 26.40 2.64
N TRP A 127 0.51 26.56 1.40
CA TRP A 127 0.85 27.88 0.86
C TRP A 127 -0.36 28.82 0.79
N ARG A 128 -1.53 28.31 0.40
CA ARG A 128 -2.77 29.10 0.38
C ARG A 128 -3.12 29.61 1.78
N ALA A 129 -3.08 28.73 2.79
CA ALA A 129 -3.33 29.11 4.17
C ALA A 129 -2.31 30.14 4.69
N CYS A 130 -1.01 29.94 4.39
CA CYS A 130 0.06 30.88 4.72
C CYS A 130 -0.19 32.27 4.12
N ARG A 131 -0.51 32.32 2.82
CA ARG A 131 -0.70 33.57 2.08
C ARG A 131 -1.88 34.41 2.60
N GLU A 132 -2.89 33.75 3.16
CA GLU A 132 -4.07 34.42 3.74
C GLU A 132 -3.85 34.91 5.18
N ASP A 133 -2.73 34.53 5.81
CA ASP A 133 -2.37 34.93 7.18
C ASP A 133 -1.53 36.21 7.19
N GLU A 134 -2.09 37.31 7.70
CA GLU A 134 -1.42 38.63 7.78
C GLU A 134 -0.15 38.62 8.64
N ARG A 135 0.05 37.60 9.48
CA ARG A 135 1.28 37.42 10.27
C ARG A 135 2.45 36.90 9.41
N CYS A 136 2.20 36.41 8.19
CA CYS A 136 3.19 35.70 7.39
C CYS A 136 3.59 36.47 6.12
N GLU A 137 4.87 36.40 5.78
CA GLU A 137 5.39 36.73 4.46
C GLU A 137 5.85 35.43 3.78
N CYS A 138 5.12 34.99 2.75
CA CYS A 138 5.28 33.67 2.14
C CYS A 138 5.93 33.77 0.75
N TYR A 139 6.96 32.95 0.49
CA TYR A 139 7.69 32.89 -0.77
C TYR A 139 7.61 31.50 -1.40
N VAL A 140 7.42 31.42 -2.72
CA VAL A 140 7.56 30.17 -3.47
C VAL A 140 8.87 30.23 -4.24
N MET A 141 9.85 29.44 -3.82
CA MET A 141 11.19 29.39 -4.39
C MET A 141 11.48 27.97 -4.89
N PRO A 142 11.09 27.62 -6.12
CA PRO A 142 11.45 26.34 -6.71
C PRO A 142 12.96 26.15 -6.72
N ILE A 143 13.43 24.93 -6.49
CA ILE A 143 14.86 24.63 -6.42
C ILE A 143 15.33 23.81 -7.63
N PRO A 144 16.57 24.03 -8.10
CA PRO A 144 17.13 23.25 -9.20
C PRO A 144 17.39 21.80 -8.79
N TYR A 145 17.34 20.91 -9.78
CA TYR A 145 17.61 19.49 -9.60
C TYR A 145 18.33 18.90 -10.80
N TYR A 146 18.82 17.68 -10.63
CA TYR A 146 19.54 16.93 -11.64
C TYR A 146 18.89 15.58 -11.88
N GLU A 147 18.78 15.18 -13.15
CA GLU A 147 18.36 13.82 -13.55
C GLU A 147 19.51 13.06 -14.19
N PHE A 148 19.68 11.81 -13.79
CA PHE A 148 20.75 10.97 -14.31
C PHE A 148 20.36 10.36 -15.65
N ASN A 149 21.13 10.67 -16.69
CA ASN A 149 20.96 10.07 -18.01
C ASN A 149 21.86 8.84 -18.14
N SER A 150 21.25 7.66 -18.05
CA SER A 150 21.95 6.37 -18.16
C SER A 150 22.63 6.13 -19.52
N LYS A 151 22.17 6.79 -20.60
CA LYS A 151 22.79 6.66 -21.94
C LYS A 151 24.07 7.46 -22.06
N THR A 152 24.12 8.66 -21.45
CA THR A 152 25.29 9.54 -21.53
C THR A 152 26.18 9.47 -20.29
N ASN A 153 25.74 8.74 -19.25
CA ASN A 153 26.41 8.65 -17.94
C ASN A 153 26.67 10.03 -17.32
N ARG A 154 25.68 10.94 -17.42
CA ARG A 154 25.79 12.33 -16.96
C ARG A 154 24.52 12.79 -16.25
N TRP A 155 24.70 13.67 -15.28
CA TRP A 155 23.61 14.43 -14.64
C TRP A 155 23.21 15.60 -15.53
N ILE A 156 21.91 15.75 -15.79
CA ILE A 156 21.32 16.83 -16.58
C ILE A 156 20.66 17.81 -15.60
N TYR A 157 20.95 19.10 -15.73
CA TYR A 157 20.36 20.15 -14.91
C TYR A 157 18.93 20.48 -15.36
N HIS A 158 18.04 20.69 -14.40
CA HIS A 158 16.65 21.08 -14.60
C HIS A 158 16.24 22.17 -13.60
N TYR A 159 15.32 23.03 -14.03
CA TYR A 159 14.67 24.04 -13.19
C TYR A 159 13.24 24.26 -13.68
N ASP A 160 12.28 24.09 -12.77
CA ASP A 160 10.85 24.06 -13.09
C ASP A 160 10.13 25.38 -12.78
N GLY A 161 10.83 26.44 -12.37
CA GLY A 161 10.19 27.67 -11.89
C GLY A 161 9.25 28.34 -12.91
N GLU A 162 9.52 28.19 -14.20
CA GLU A 162 8.70 28.71 -15.30
C GLU A 162 7.45 27.86 -15.59
N GLN A 163 7.34 26.67 -14.99
CA GLN A 163 6.22 25.73 -15.21
C GLN A 163 5.12 25.86 -14.15
N PHE A 164 5.29 26.76 -13.16
CA PHE A 164 4.26 27.04 -12.16
C PHE A 164 3.10 27.84 -12.78
N PRO A 165 1.87 27.67 -12.27
CA PRO A 165 0.74 28.50 -12.69
C PRO A 165 1.00 29.99 -12.47
N GLU A 166 0.48 30.86 -13.35
CA GLU A 166 0.70 32.32 -13.31
C GLU A 166 0.25 32.96 -11.99
N GLU A 167 -0.74 32.36 -11.31
CA GLU A 167 -1.23 32.81 -10.01
C GLU A 167 -0.27 32.56 -8.83
N ILE A 168 0.81 31.79 -9.06
CA ILE A 168 1.83 31.48 -8.05
C ILE A 168 3.03 32.42 -8.26
N PRO A 169 3.27 33.39 -7.36
CA PRO A 169 4.41 34.29 -7.47
C PRO A 169 5.71 33.54 -7.13
N VAL A 170 6.39 33.08 -8.17
CA VAL A 170 7.68 32.39 -8.06
C VAL A 170 8.82 33.38 -7.91
N VAL A 171 9.67 33.17 -6.90
CA VAL A 171 10.97 33.83 -6.74
C VAL A 171 12.05 32.90 -7.26
N HIS A 172 12.90 33.40 -8.14
CA HIS A 172 14.01 32.60 -8.66
C HIS A 172 15.04 32.36 -7.55
N TYR A 173 15.58 31.16 -7.45
CA TYR A 173 16.45 30.76 -6.33
C TYR A 173 17.78 31.53 -6.23
N HIS A 174 18.18 32.29 -7.26
CA HIS A 174 19.34 33.20 -7.17
C HIS A 174 19.01 34.54 -6.50
N ASP A 175 17.73 34.90 -6.45
CA ASP A 175 17.25 36.20 -5.95
C ASP A 175 16.74 36.10 -4.51
N TYR A 176 16.87 34.93 -3.88
CA TYR A 176 16.48 34.66 -2.49
C TYR A 176 17.66 34.06 -1.73
N SER A 177 18.03 34.64 -0.59
CA SER A 177 19.22 34.25 0.16
C SER A 177 18.84 33.66 1.51
N LEU A 178 18.92 32.34 1.66
CA LEU A 178 18.62 31.67 2.94
C LEU A 178 19.45 32.23 4.10
N GLU A 179 20.70 32.62 3.84
CA GLU A 179 21.59 33.19 4.86
C GLU A 179 21.14 34.58 5.33
N GLN A 180 20.61 35.41 4.43
CA GLN A 180 20.16 36.77 4.75
C GLN A 180 18.71 36.79 5.24
N ASP A 181 17.83 36.04 4.59
CA ASP A 181 16.40 36.03 4.85
C ASP A 181 16.02 35.18 6.06
N ARG A 182 16.83 34.15 6.40
CA ARG A 182 16.69 33.27 7.57
C ARG A 182 15.23 32.93 7.91
N PRO A 183 14.52 32.21 7.02
CA PRO A 183 13.09 31.99 7.18
C PRO A 183 12.77 31.21 8.46
N ASP A 184 11.65 31.57 9.08
CA ASP A 184 11.12 30.91 10.27
C ASP A 184 10.69 29.47 9.94
N VAL A 185 10.11 29.25 8.76
CA VAL A 185 9.67 27.94 8.29
C VAL A 185 10.06 27.72 6.84
N ALA A 186 10.58 26.54 6.52
CA ALA A 186 10.72 26.08 5.14
C ALA A 186 10.01 24.74 4.92
N TYR A 187 9.23 24.67 3.84
CA TYR A 187 8.57 23.45 3.40
C TYR A 187 9.31 22.82 2.21
N ILE A 188 9.72 21.58 2.37
CA ILE A 188 10.34 20.76 1.32
C ILE A 188 9.54 19.48 1.09
N HIS A 189 9.64 18.94 -0.11
CA HIS A 189 8.97 17.69 -0.49
C HIS A 189 9.91 16.61 -1.04
N ASN A 190 11.17 16.93 -1.32
CA ASN A 190 12.17 15.94 -1.71
C ASN A 190 12.90 15.42 -0.45
N PRO A 191 12.84 14.12 -0.14
CA PRO A 191 13.50 13.58 1.06
C PRO A 191 14.92 13.03 0.83
N TYR A 192 15.41 13.03 -0.41
CA TYR A 192 16.49 12.12 -0.82
C TYR A 192 17.89 12.73 -0.82
N ASP A 193 18.02 14.06 -0.81
CA ASP A 193 19.30 14.75 -1.04
C ASP A 193 20.09 14.15 -2.21
N ASP A 194 21.21 13.44 -1.94
CA ASP A 194 22.07 12.79 -2.93
C ASP A 194 21.88 11.26 -3.06
N CYS A 195 21.01 10.66 -2.25
CA CYS A 195 20.88 9.20 -2.12
C CYS A 195 20.02 8.55 -3.22
N ASN A 196 19.25 9.33 -3.99
CA ASN A 196 18.45 8.80 -5.09
C ASN A 196 19.28 8.68 -6.37
N LEU A 197 19.31 7.46 -6.92
CA LEU A 197 20.14 7.08 -8.07
C LEU A 197 19.72 7.74 -9.41
N ILE A 198 18.52 8.29 -9.47
CA ILE A 198 17.91 8.82 -10.71
C ILE A 198 17.78 10.34 -10.64
N THR A 199 17.44 10.91 -9.48
CA THR A 199 17.17 12.34 -9.32
C THR A 199 17.71 12.86 -8.01
N ARG A 200 18.40 14.00 -8.03
CA ARG A 200 18.90 14.68 -6.82
C ARG A 200 18.71 16.19 -6.92
N VAL A 201 18.48 16.86 -5.80
CA VAL A 201 18.45 18.33 -5.78
C VAL A 201 19.88 18.90 -5.82
N ASP A 202 20.02 20.18 -6.14
CA ASP A 202 21.32 20.88 -6.02
C ASP A 202 21.80 20.85 -4.56
N SER A 203 23.09 20.59 -4.36
CA SER A 203 23.67 20.32 -3.04
C SER A 203 23.53 21.49 -2.06
N ARG A 204 23.38 22.72 -2.56
CA ARG A 204 23.10 23.90 -1.72
C ARG A 204 21.75 23.82 -1.00
N PHE A 205 20.86 22.93 -1.45
CA PHE A 205 19.54 22.72 -0.88
C PHE A 205 19.39 21.34 -0.24
N TYR A 206 20.49 20.66 0.10
CA TYR A 206 20.42 19.46 0.94
C TYR A 206 19.91 19.80 2.33
N SER A 207 19.17 18.86 2.92
CA SER A 207 18.49 19.08 4.20
C SER A 207 19.43 19.55 5.32
N GLU A 208 20.69 19.10 5.32
CA GLU A 208 21.76 19.59 6.20
C GLU A 208 22.08 21.07 6.02
N GLU A 209 22.29 21.52 4.77
CA GLU A 209 22.60 22.90 4.43
C GLU A 209 21.42 23.83 4.73
N LEU A 210 20.20 23.37 4.43
CA LEU A 210 18.97 24.11 4.75
C LEU A 210 18.82 24.36 6.24
N LYS A 211 19.08 23.34 7.06
CA LYS A 211 18.88 23.43 8.51
C LYS A 211 19.82 24.44 9.19
N GLN A 212 20.93 24.83 8.57
CA GLN A 212 21.85 25.85 9.09
C GLN A 212 21.23 27.26 9.09
N HIS A 213 20.28 27.52 8.20
CA HIS A 213 19.71 28.85 7.98
C HIS A 213 18.21 28.95 8.31
N ILE A 214 17.55 27.81 8.48
CA ILE A 214 16.09 27.72 8.63
C ILE A 214 15.75 27.29 10.06
N ARG A 215 14.87 28.05 10.72
CA ARG A 215 14.46 27.76 12.11
C ARG A 215 13.67 26.46 12.19
N LYS A 216 12.62 26.29 11.36
CA LYS A 216 11.81 25.06 11.26
C LYS A 216 11.79 24.51 9.83
N LEU A 217 12.38 23.32 9.63
CA LEU A 217 12.36 22.60 8.36
C LEU A 217 11.26 21.52 8.41
N VAL A 218 10.26 21.64 7.52
CA VAL A 218 9.11 20.75 7.47
C VAL A 218 9.14 19.94 6.18
N TYR A 219 9.13 18.62 6.33
CA TYR A 219 9.04 17.69 5.21
C TYR A 219 7.58 17.31 4.94
N VAL A 220 7.14 17.48 3.69
CA VAL A 220 5.82 17.08 3.21
C VAL A 220 5.97 16.10 2.04
N PRO A 221 5.64 14.82 2.18
CA PRO A 221 5.75 13.85 1.10
C PRO A 221 4.90 14.24 -0.13
N TYR A 222 5.50 14.21 -1.32
CA TYR A 222 4.78 14.51 -2.58
C TYR A 222 3.87 13.38 -3.11
N TYR A 223 3.78 12.27 -2.38
CA TYR A 223 3.06 11.07 -2.79
C TYR A 223 1.98 10.68 -1.77
N VAL A 224 1.01 9.90 -2.24
CA VAL A 224 -0.10 9.35 -1.46
C VAL A 224 -0.10 7.84 -1.65
N THR A 225 -0.32 7.10 -0.57
CA THR A 225 -0.33 5.62 -0.54
C THR A 225 -1.62 5.13 0.10
N GLY A 226 -1.82 3.80 0.18
CA GLY A 226 -2.89 3.19 0.99
C GLY A 226 -2.65 3.31 2.51
N GLY A 227 -2.08 4.43 2.98
CA GLY A 227 -1.72 4.69 4.37
C GLY A 227 -0.39 4.09 4.85
N LEU A 228 0.36 3.39 3.99
CA LEU A 228 1.63 2.74 4.34
C LEU A 228 2.85 3.63 4.05
N ILE A 229 3.90 3.48 4.86
CA ILE A 229 5.25 3.99 4.56
C ILE A 229 6.15 2.78 4.30
N ALA A 230 6.82 2.77 3.15
CA ALA A 230 7.72 1.69 2.75
C ALA A 230 8.97 1.68 3.65
N GLU A 231 9.52 0.49 3.92
CA GLU A 231 10.68 0.33 4.80
C GLU A 231 11.90 1.11 4.29
N GLU A 232 12.10 1.15 2.97
CA GLU A 232 13.18 1.88 2.32
C GLU A 232 13.06 3.41 2.48
N HIS A 233 11.89 3.90 2.92
CA HIS A 233 11.63 5.32 3.18
C HIS A 233 11.74 5.71 4.66
N LEU A 234 12.03 4.77 5.56
CA LEU A 234 12.17 5.02 7.01
C LEU A 234 13.50 5.71 7.37
N GLU A 235 14.54 5.62 6.54
CA GLU A 235 15.86 6.21 6.82
C GLU A 235 16.37 7.10 5.68
N LEU A 236 15.54 8.04 5.23
CA LEU A 236 15.93 9.05 4.23
C LEU A 236 16.73 10.21 4.87
N PRO A 237 17.66 10.85 4.11
CA PRO A 237 18.50 11.94 4.64
C PRO A 237 17.76 13.04 5.38
N VAL A 238 16.59 13.46 4.86
CA VAL A 238 15.77 14.55 5.45
C VAL A 238 15.40 14.31 6.91
N HIS A 239 15.23 13.05 7.33
CA HIS A 239 14.77 12.70 8.68
C HIS A 239 15.75 13.12 9.78
N ARG A 240 17.04 13.30 9.42
CA ARG A 240 18.08 13.75 10.35
C ARG A 240 17.96 15.22 10.72
N TYR A 241 17.53 16.04 9.76
CA TYR A 241 17.61 17.50 9.86
C TYR A 241 16.24 18.19 9.97
N MET A 242 15.15 17.51 9.57
CA MET A 242 13.80 18.06 9.71
C MET A 242 13.37 18.23 11.17
N ASP A 243 12.53 19.24 11.40
CA ASP A 243 11.83 19.44 12.67
C ASP A 243 10.49 18.72 12.69
N TYR A 244 9.80 18.64 11.54
CA TYR A 244 8.50 17.97 11.41
C TYR A 244 8.34 17.25 10.07
N MET A 245 7.54 16.19 10.07
CA MET A 245 7.09 15.47 8.88
C MET A 245 5.57 15.36 8.86
N VAL A 246 4.92 15.80 7.79
CA VAL A 246 3.47 15.63 7.61
C VAL A 246 3.17 14.26 7.02
N VAL A 247 2.26 13.49 7.63
CA VAL A 247 1.81 12.19 7.12
C VAL A 247 0.29 12.08 7.07
N GLN A 248 -0.18 11.16 6.22
CA GLN A 248 -1.60 10.97 5.90
C GLN A 248 -2.46 10.69 7.14
N SER A 249 -1.99 9.91 8.10
CA SER A 249 -2.81 9.45 9.23
C SER A 249 -1.98 8.89 10.38
N GLU A 250 -2.64 8.64 11.52
CA GLU A 250 -2.06 7.89 12.65
C GLU A 250 -1.61 6.47 12.24
N TYR A 251 -2.34 5.85 11.32
CA TYR A 251 -1.95 4.55 10.76
C TYR A 251 -0.62 4.65 10.02
N ALA A 252 -0.43 5.68 9.18
CA ALA A 252 0.86 5.93 8.52
C ALA A 252 1.99 6.22 9.53
N LYS A 253 1.70 7.04 10.56
CA LYS A 253 2.64 7.33 11.65
C LYS A 253 3.10 6.05 12.36
N SER A 254 2.20 5.07 12.55
CA SER A 254 2.51 3.81 13.25
C SER A 254 3.65 3.00 12.62
N PHE A 255 3.92 3.15 11.32
CA PHE A 255 5.03 2.49 10.63
C PHE A 255 6.41 3.07 11.00
N CYS A 256 6.46 4.28 11.52
CA CYS A 256 7.70 4.91 11.99
C CYS A 256 7.95 4.65 13.49
N LYS A 257 7.17 3.78 14.14
CA LYS A 257 7.30 3.50 15.58
C LYS A 257 8.69 2.94 15.89
N GLY A 258 9.35 3.53 16.88
CA GLY A 258 10.74 3.20 17.24
C GLY A 258 11.81 4.01 16.52
N MET A 259 11.44 4.82 15.51
CA MET A 259 12.37 5.74 14.86
C MET A 259 12.63 6.97 15.74
N TYR A 260 13.86 7.49 15.71
CA TYR A 260 14.28 8.63 16.55
C TYR A 260 13.53 9.94 16.26
N TYR A 261 12.86 10.02 15.10
CA TYR A 261 12.06 11.17 14.67
C TYR A 261 10.55 10.95 14.84
N TYR A 262 10.10 9.86 15.48
CA TYR A 262 8.68 9.51 15.58
C TYR A 262 7.79 10.64 16.15
N ASP A 263 8.27 11.34 17.17
CA ASP A 263 7.54 12.42 17.83
C ASP A 263 7.46 13.70 16.97
N LYS A 264 8.26 13.79 15.90
CA LYS A 264 8.24 14.88 14.91
C LYS A 264 7.18 14.67 13.82
N ILE A 265 6.47 13.55 13.83
CA ILE A 265 5.51 13.19 12.77
C ILE A 265 4.12 13.74 13.11
N LEU A 266 3.57 14.49 12.16
CA LEU A 266 2.26 15.15 12.21
C LEU A 266 1.25 14.42 11.33
N PRO A 267 0.34 13.60 11.90
CA PRO A 267 -0.64 12.80 11.16
C PRO A 267 -1.86 13.62 10.74
N LEU A 268 -1.62 14.70 9.98
CA LEU A 268 -2.60 15.73 9.64
C LEU A 268 -3.22 15.56 8.24
N GLY A 269 -2.95 14.47 7.52
CA GLY A 269 -3.48 14.27 6.18
C GLY A 269 -2.42 14.49 5.09
N SER A 270 -2.87 14.84 3.88
CA SER A 270 -1.97 15.16 2.78
C SER A 270 -2.51 16.33 1.97
N PRO A 271 -1.72 17.41 1.77
CA PRO A 271 -2.10 18.53 0.91
C PRO A 271 -2.44 18.11 -0.54
N LYS A 272 -1.84 17.01 -1.01
CA LYS A 272 -2.15 16.43 -2.33
C LYS A 272 -3.60 15.97 -2.42
N LEU A 273 -4.17 15.47 -1.32
CA LEU A 273 -5.59 15.14 -1.24
C LEU A 273 -6.46 16.40 -1.18
N ASP A 274 -6.03 17.44 -0.46
CA ASP A 274 -6.77 18.72 -0.40
C ASP A 274 -6.99 19.30 -1.79
N ARG A 275 -5.98 19.30 -2.67
CA ARG A 275 -6.12 19.81 -4.05
C ARG A 275 -7.24 19.07 -4.79
N VAL A 276 -7.27 17.73 -4.72
CA VAL A 276 -8.28 16.93 -5.39
C VAL A 276 -9.67 17.16 -4.80
N ILE A 277 -9.78 17.17 -3.47
CA ILE A 277 -11.04 17.40 -2.75
C ILE A 277 -11.61 18.77 -3.12
N ARG A 278 -10.79 19.83 -3.05
CA ARG A 278 -11.16 21.20 -3.41
C ARG A 278 -11.66 21.29 -4.85
N LEU A 279 -10.90 20.76 -5.82
CA LEU A 279 -11.30 20.75 -7.23
C LEU A 279 -12.61 19.98 -7.48
N CYS A 280 -12.89 18.94 -6.69
CA CYS A 280 -14.16 18.23 -6.75
C CYS A 280 -15.33 19.01 -6.12
N GLN A 281 -15.07 19.79 -5.07
CA GLN A 281 -16.08 20.60 -4.37
C GLN A 281 -16.44 21.88 -5.14
N GLU A 282 -15.44 22.60 -5.65
CA GLU A 282 -15.62 23.82 -6.45
C GLU A 282 -16.27 23.52 -7.81
N GLY A 283 -16.11 22.29 -8.30
CA GLY A 283 -16.42 21.91 -9.66
C GLY A 283 -15.28 22.26 -10.61
N SER A 284 -14.85 21.30 -11.42
CA SER A 284 -13.82 21.53 -12.44
C SER A 284 -14.45 21.65 -13.82
N ASP A 285 -14.22 22.77 -14.49
CA ASP A 285 -14.68 22.96 -15.86
C ASP A 285 -13.97 21.99 -16.82
N ILE A 286 -14.77 21.34 -17.66
CA ILE A 286 -14.25 20.51 -18.75
C ILE A 286 -13.55 21.45 -19.76
N PRO A 287 -12.25 21.23 -20.08
CA PRO A 287 -11.56 22.03 -21.09
C PRO A 287 -12.33 22.08 -22.41
N GLU A 288 -12.34 23.23 -23.09
CA GLU A 288 -13.11 23.42 -24.34
C GLU A 288 -12.84 22.32 -25.38
N GLN A 289 -11.58 21.89 -25.51
CA GLN A 289 -11.17 20.80 -26.38
C GLN A 289 -11.74 19.42 -25.99
N TRP A 290 -12.11 19.21 -24.72
CA TRP A 290 -12.66 17.95 -24.21
C TRP A 290 -14.19 17.92 -24.23
N LYS A 291 -14.85 19.08 -24.20
CA LYS A 291 -16.32 19.20 -24.19
C LYS A 291 -17.03 18.39 -25.28
N PRO A 292 -16.58 18.37 -26.56
CA PRO A 292 -17.23 17.59 -27.62
C PRO A 292 -17.31 16.08 -27.35
N PHE A 293 -16.44 15.55 -26.48
CA PHE A 293 -16.34 14.12 -26.21
C PHE A 293 -17.00 13.73 -24.89
N LEU A 294 -16.94 14.62 -23.89
CA LEU A 294 -17.31 14.33 -22.50
C LEU A 294 -18.67 14.90 -22.09
N ASN A 295 -19.14 16.00 -22.71
CA ASN A 295 -20.33 16.71 -22.23
C ASN A 295 -21.60 15.84 -22.31
N GLY A 296 -22.39 15.83 -21.24
CA GLY A 296 -23.63 15.06 -21.13
C GLY A 296 -23.45 13.55 -20.93
N LYS A 297 -22.22 13.08 -20.69
CA LYS A 297 -21.91 11.68 -20.38
C LYS A 297 -21.37 11.55 -18.96
N LYS A 298 -21.47 10.34 -18.39
CA LYS A 298 -20.66 9.98 -17.23
C LYS A 298 -19.21 9.74 -17.68
N ILE A 299 -18.24 10.12 -16.87
CA ILE A 299 -16.83 10.12 -17.23
C ILE A 299 -16.10 9.13 -16.34
N LEU A 300 -15.41 8.16 -16.92
CA LEU A 300 -14.53 7.25 -16.18
C LEU A 300 -13.08 7.51 -16.54
N MET A 301 -12.20 7.57 -15.55
CA MET A 301 -10.77 7.64 -15.82
C MET A 301 -10.19 6.23 -15.92
N LEU A 302 -9.62 5.88 -17.07
CA LEU A 302 -8.85 4.66 -17.28
C LEU A 302 -7.37 4.95 -17.02
N ASN A 303 -6.84 4.44 -15.91
CA ASN A 303 -5.40 4.49 -15.63
C ASN A 303 -4.72 3.18 -16.02
N THR A 304 -3.55 3.27 -16.64
CA THR A 304 -2.83 2.12 -17.20
C THR A 304 -1.35 2.17 -16.82
N SER A 305 -0.81 1.12 -16.17
CA SER A 305 0.57 1.13 -15.62
C SER A 305 1.59 0.38 -16.48
N ILE A 306 2.87 0.58 -16.17
CA ILE A 306 3.97 -0.20 -16.77
C ILE A 306 4.02 -1.62 -16.20
N GLY A 307 3.75 -1.79 -14.91
CA GLY A 307 3.88 -3.07 -14.20
C GLY A 307 2.99 -4.15 -14.82
N CYS A 308 1.69 -3.87 -14.96
CA CYS A 308 0.76 -4.80 -15.59
C CYS A 308 1.07 -5.05 -17.07
N PHE A 309 1.50 -4.03 -17.81
CA PHE A 309 1.91 -4.22 -19.20
C PHE A 309 3.12 -5.16 -19.33
N LEU A 310 4.13 -5.05 -18.46
CA LEU A 310 5.33 -5.88 -18.53
C LEU A 310 5.08 -7.33 -18.14
N GLN A 311 4.10 -7.58 -17.27
CA GLN A 311 3.65 -8.91 -16.90
C GLN A 311 2.98 -9.62 -18.10
N GLU A 312 1.94 -9.01 -18.69
CA GLU A 312 1.12 -9.67 -19.72
C GLU A 312 0.65 -8.73 -20.85
N GLY A 313 1.60 -8.15 -21.58
CA GLY A 313 1.32 -7.09 -22.56
C GLY A 313 0.24 -7.40 -23.61
N ILE A 314 0.12 -8.63 -24.11
CA ILE A 314 -0.91 -8.99 -25.10
C ILE A 314 -2.31 -8.98 -24.46
N LEU A 315 -2.49 -9.68 -23.34
CA LEU A 315 -3.78 -9.75 -22.62
C LEU A 315 -4.22 -8.37 -22.14
N TYR A 316 -3.26 -7.57 -21.68
CA TYR A 316 -3.49 -6.19 -21.29
C TYR A 316 -4.03 -5.31 -22.43
N LEU A 317 -3.42 -5.37 -23.62
CA LEU A 317 -3.90 -4.61 -24.79
C LEU A 317 -5.28 -5.11 -25.25
N GLN A 318 -5.54 -6.42 -25.18
CA GLN A 318 -6.86 -7.00 -25.47
C GLN A 318 -7.93 -6.51 -24.48
N LYS A 319 -7.60 -6.43 -23.19
CA LYS A 319 -8.48 -5.89 -22.15
C LYS A 319 -8.87 -4.45 -22.44
N ILE A 320 -7.91 -3.56 -22.68
CA ILE A 320 -8.22 -2.16 -22.97
C ILE A 320 -9.09 -2.06 -24.24
N ARG A 321 -8.80 -2.88 -25.26
CA ARG A 321 -9.63 -2.94 -26.48
C ARG A 321 -11.07 -3.38 -26.20
N SER A 322 -11.30 -4.34 -25.28
CA SER A 322 -12.66 -4.77 -24.91
C SER A 322 -13.42 -3.66 -24.19
N LEU A 323 -12.76 -2.93 -23.28
CA LEU A 323 -13.35 -1.76 -22.60
C LEU A 323 -13.78 -0.68 -23.61
N CYS A 324 -12.93 -0.36 -24.59
CA CYS A 324 -13.26 0.60 -25.65
C CYS A 324 -14.52 0.17 -26.43
N LYS A 325 -14.67 -1.14 -26.72
CA LYS A 325 -15.87 -1.67 -27.39
C LYS A 325 -17.12 -1.55 -26.51
N ALA A 326 -17.02 -1.86 -25.23
CA ALA A 326 -18.15 -1.75 -24.29
C ALA A 326 -18.63 -0.29 -24.15
N ILE A 327 -17.69 0.65 -24.01
CA ILE A 327 -18.00 2.10 -23.96
C ILE A 327 -18.65 2.58 -25.25
N LYS A 328 -18.13 2.14 -26.41
CA LYS A 328 -18.71 2.47 -27.72
C LYS A 328 -20.17 2.05 -27.83
N SER A 329 -20.54 0.89 -27.27
CA SER A 329 -21.89 0.33 -27.36
C SER A 329 -22.93 1.09 -26.51
N GLN A 330 -22.55 1.62 -25.35
CA GLN A 330 -23.51 2.22 -24.41
C GLN A 330 -23.70 3.74 -24.56
N ASN A 331 -22.77 4.43 -25.23
CA ASN A 331 -22.73 5.85 -25.61
C ASN A 331 -23.00 6.93 -24.53
N LYS A 332 -23.47 6.60 -23.33
CA LYS A 332 -23.70 7.52 -22.20
C LYS A 332 -22.49 7.67 -21.28
N VAL A 333 -21.41 6.92 -21.53
CA VAL A 333 -20.14 7.00 -20.80
C VAL A 333 -19.03 7.37 -21.77
N ALA A 334 -18.06 8.14 -21.30
CA ALA A 334 -16.80 8.41 -22.00
C ALA A 334 -15.60 8.11 -21.09
N LEU A 335 -14.45 7.84 -21.70
CA LEU A 335 -13.20 7.59 -20.97
C LEU A 335 -12.27 8.80 -21.00
N ILE A 336 -11.60 9.07 -19.88
CA ILE A 336 -10.32 9.77 -19.88
C ILE A 336 -9.24 8.68 -19.73
N TRP A 337 -8.60 8.30 -20.83
CA TRP A 337 -7.53 7.32 -20.82
C TRP A 337 -6.19 8.00 -20.54
N ARG A 338 -5.57 7.64 -19.43
CA ARG A 338 -4.28 8.16 -18.99
C ARG A 338 -3.25 7.01 -18.90
N PRO A 339 -2.44 6.80 -19.96
CA PRO A 339 -1.32 5.88 -19.89
C PRO A 339 -0.20 6.41 -19.01
N HIS A 340 0.54 5.51 -18.37
CA HIS A 340 1.76 5.89 -17.67
C HIS A 340 2.70 6.64 -18.65
N PRO A 341 3.30 7.78 -18.27
CA PRO A 341 4.07 8.63 -19.19
C PRO A 341 5.20 7.90 -19.93
N LEU A 342 5.83 6.94 -19.25
CA LEU A 342 6.93 6.13 -19.79
C LEU A 342 6.48 4.83 -20.48
N LEU A 343 5.17 4.55 -20.59
CA LEU A 343 4.67 3.28 -21.13
C LEU A 343 5.15 3.05 -22.56
N GLU A 344 4.96 4.01 -23.46
CA GLU A 344 5.37 3.86 -24.86
C GLU A 344 6.89 3.69 -25.02
N ALA A 345 7.70 4.44 -24.26
CA ALA A 345 9.15 4.28 -24.24
C ALA A 345 9.56 2.88 -23.74
N THR A 346 8.86 2.37 -22.73
CA THR A 346 9.05 1.02 -22.20
C THR A 346 8.71 -0.04 -23.25
N ILE A 347 7.61 0.12 -23.98
CA ILE A 347 7.23 -0.79 -25.08
C ILE A 347 8.33 -0.81 -26.15
N LYS A 348 8.79 0.36 -26.60
CA LYS A 348 9.86 0.50 -27.60
C LYS A 348 11.15 -0.21 -27.16
N SER A 349 11.50 -0.13 -25.88
CA SER A 349 12.75 -0.69 -25.35
C SER A 349 12.66 -2.17 -24.98
N MET A 350 11.55 -2.63 -24.39
CA MET A 350 11.46 -3.94 -23.73
C MET A 350 10.51 -4.93 -24.42
N ARG A 351 9.53 -4.45 -25.20
CA ARG A 351 8.53 -5.26 -25.91
C ARG A 351 8.21 -4.67 -27.30
N PRO A 352 9.20 -4.44 -28.17
CA PRO A 352 9.00 -3.70 -29.43
C PRO A 352 7.99 -4.36 -30.38
N HIS A 353 7.81 -5.67 -30.29
CA HIS A 353 6.81 -6.41 -31.08
C HIS A 353 5.35 -6.03 -30.77
N LEU A 354 5.06 -5.43 -29.61
CA LEU A 354 3.72 -4.99 -29.21
C LEU A 354 3.43 -3.52 -29.56
N LEU A 355 4.42 -2.77 -30.05
CA LEU A 355 4.27 -1.33 -30.31
C LEU A 355 3.21 -1.02 -31.37
N ALA A 356 3.18 -1.80 -32.45
CA ALA A 356 2.19 -1.62 -33.51
C ALA A 356 0.76 -1.84 -33.00
N GLU A 357 0.56 -2.84 -32.14
CA GLU A 357 -0.75 -3.12 -31.55
C GLU A 357 -1.19 -2.03 -30.57
N TYR A 358 -0.26 -1.53 -29.74
CA TYR A 358 -0.52 -0.41 -28.84
C TYR A 358 -0.89 0.87 -29.61
N ASN A 359 -0.18 1.21 -30.68
CA ASN A 359 -0.50 2.37 -31.51
C ASN A 359 -1.85 2.22 -32.19
N SER A 360 -2.14 1.04 -32.75
CA SER A 360 -3.47 0.74 -33.32
C SER A 360 -4.60 0.86 -32.29
N LEU A 361 -4.34 0.53 -31.03
CA LEU A 361 -5.31 0.71 -29.95
C LEU A 361 -5.55 2.21 -29.63
N LYS A 362 -4.49 3.02 -29.58
CA LYS A 362 -4.61 4.49 -29.43
C LYS A 362 -5.40 5.11 -30.59
N GLU A 363 -5.08 4.75 -31.82
CA GLU A 363 -5.80 5.18 -33.02
C GLU A 363 -7.28 4.77 -32.94
N TYR A 364 -7.57 3.51 -32.59
CA TYR A 364 -8.95 3.05 -32.41
C TYR A 364 -9.70 3.87 -31.36
N PHE A 365 -9.08 4.17 -30.21
CA PHE A 365 -9.67 4.97 -29.14
C PHE A 365 -10.06 6.37 -29.63
N ILE A 366 -9.17 7.03 -30.38
CA ILE A 366 -9.36 8.38 -30.91
C ILE A 366 -10.41 8.39 -32.03
N ASP A 367 -10.24 7.53 -33.05
CA ASP A 367 -11.10 7.50 -34.24
C ASP A 367 -12.56 7.15 -33.91
N ASN A 368 -12.76 6.29 -32.91
CA ASN A 368 -14.10 5.89 -32.46
C ASN A 368 -14.69 6.83 -31.41
N LYS A 369 -14.01 7.94 -31.08
CA LYS A 369 -14.48 8.95 -30.10
C LYS A 369 -14.88 8.33 -28.76
N ILE A 370 -14.08 7.36 -28.30
CA ILE A 370 -14.31 6.67 -27.02
C ILE A 370 -14.17 7.65 -25.85
N GLY A 371 -13.26 8.62 -25.98
CA GLY A 371 -13.07 9.69 -25.02
C GLY A 371 -11.80 10.49 -25.29
N ILE A 372 -11.09 10.89 -24.23
CA ILE A 372 -9.89 11.71 -24.27
C ILE A 372 -8.65 10.89 -23.90
N LEU A 373 -7.60 10.95 -24.72
CA LEU A 373 -6.27 10.49 -24.35
C LEU A 373 -5.56 11.65 -23.63
N ASP A 374 -5.37 11.52 -22.32
CA ASP A 374 -4.81 12.58 -21.48
C ASP A 374 -3.33 12.30 -21.18
N GLU A 375 -2.47 13.14 -21.75
CA GLU A 375 -1.01 13.11 -21.56
C GLU A 375 -0.52 14.35 -20.77
N THR A 376 -1.44 15.10 -20.14
CA THR A 376 -1.08 16.30 -19.40
C THR A 376 -0.36 15.96 -18.08
N PRO A 377 0.54 16.81 -17.55
CA PRO A 377 1.24 16.53 -16.30
C PRO A 377 0.33 16.48 -15.06
N ASP A 378 -0.68 17.36 -14.98
CA ASP A 378 -1.59 17.45 -13.82
C ASP A 378 -2.68 16.36 -13.88
N ILE A 379 -2.68 15.47 -12.89
CA ILE A 379 -3.69 14.42 -12.76
C ILE A 379 -4.93 14.88 -11.99
N SER A 380 -4.78 15.85 -11.08
CA SER A 380 -5.84 16.27 -10.16
C SER A 380 -7.08 16.74 -10.89
N ARG A 381 -6.91 17.44 -12.02
CA ARG A 381 -8.01 17.85 -12.90
C ARG A 381 -8.74 16.67 -13.54
N ALA A 382 -8.01 15.64 -14.01
CA ALA A 382 -8.62 14.44 -14.58
C ALA A 382 -9.43 13.66 -13.54
N VAL A 383 -8.90 13.56 -12.31
CA VAL A 383 -9.63 13.01 -11.16
C VAL A 383 -10.88 13.82 -10.89
N ALA A 384 -10.79 15.16 -10.84
CA ALA A 384 -11.91 16.05 -10.52
C ALA A 384 -13.05 15.99 -11.56
N ILE A 385 -12.73 15.90 -12.85
CA ILE A 385 -13.71 15.81 -13.94
C ILE A 385 -14.41 14.43 -14.00
N SER A 386 -13.74 13.37 -13.56
CA SER A 386 -14.26 12.00 -13.70
C SER A 386 -15.31 11.66 -12.64
N ASP A 387 -16.31 10.85 -12.97
CA ASP A 387 -17.31 10.30 -12.04
C ASP A 387 -16.82 9.03 -11.31
N GLY A 388 -15.76 8.39 -11.81
CA GLY A 388 -15.21 7.17 -11.21
C GLY A 388 -13.89 6.73 -11.85
N TYR A 389 -13.26 5.74 -11.24
CA TYR A 389 -11.98 5.17 -11.65
C TYR A 389 -12.16 3.77 -12.23
N ILE A 390 -11.45 3.48 -13.32
CA ILE A 390 -11.18 2.12 -13.79
C ILE A 390 -9.69 1.91 -14.03
N GLY A 391 -9.17 0.75 -13.68
CA GLY A 391 -7.73 0.49 -13.82
C GLY A 391 -7.24 -0.58 -12.87
N GLU A 392 -6.07 -0.34 -12.32
CA GLU A 392 -5.32 -1.29 -11.50
C GLU A 392 -5.22 -0.81 -10.05
N GLU A 393 -5.19 -1.73 -9.11
CA GLU A 393 -5.15 -1.41 -7.68
C GLU A 393 -3.81 -0.84 -7.20
N SER A 394 -2.70 -1.20 -7.85
CA SER A 394 -1.33 -0.90 -7.39
C SER A 394 -0.87 0.55 -7.65
N THR A 395 -1.70 1.37 -8.29
CA THR A 395 -1.36 2.75 -8.63
C THR A 395 -1.81 3.75 -7.57
N SER A 396 -0.95 4.70 -7.23
CA SER A 396 -1.24 5.78 -6.27
C SER A 396 -2.46 6.64 -6.65
N VAL A 397 -2.85 6.64 -7.93
CA VAL A 397 -4.00 7.38 -8.43
C VAL A 397 -5.32 6.90 -7.81
N VAL A 398 -5.41 5.62 -7.46
CA VAL A 398 -6.60 5.04 -6.83
C VAL A 398 -6.93 5.75 -5.51
N ASN A 399 -5.91 6.14 -4.74
CA ASN A 399 -6.09 6.84 -3.47
C ASN A 399 -6.70 8.24 -3.65
N LEU A 400 -6.43 8.90 -4.79
CA LEU A 400 -7.01 10.21 -5.12
C LEU A 400 -8.53 10.11 -5.37
N PHE A 401 -8.95 9.10 -6.13
CA PHE A 401 -10.38 8.80 -6.32
C PHE A 401 -11.04 8.38 -5.01
N GLY A 402 -10.29 7.65 -4.19
CA GLY A 402 -10.62 7.32 -2.82
C GLY A 402 -11.08 8.55 -2.06
N ALA A 403 -10.15 9.48 -1.87
CA ALA A 403 -10.36 10.71 -1.10
C ALA A 403 -11.45 11.62 -1.70
N ALA A 404 -11.65 11.58 -3.02
CA ALA A 404 -12.75 12.28 -3.69
C ALA A 404 -14.13 11.62 -3.45
N GLY A 405 -14.18 10.43 -2.84
CA GLY A 405 -15.41 9.65 -2.65
C GLY A 405 -16.00 9.12 -3.96
N LYS A 406 -15.17 8.93 -4.98
CA LYS A 406 -15.59 8.50 -6.32
C LYS A 406 -15.46 6.97 -6.45
N PRO A 407 -16.45 6.26 -7.00
CA PRO A 407 -16.40 4.81 -7.11
C PRO A 407 -15.18 4.32 -7.90
N ILE A 408 -14.54 3.29 -7.38
CA ILE A 408 -13.33 2.67 -7.95
C ILE A 408 -13.64 1.23 -8.38
N PHE A 409 -13.42 0.95 -9.66
CA PHE A 409 -13.56 -0.39 -10.24
C PHE A 409 -12.20 -0.92 -10.70
N ILE A 410 -11.73 -1.98 -10.08
CA ILE A 410 -10.43 -2.60 -10.40
C ILE A 410 -10.65 -3.69 -11.45
N LEU A 411 -9.93 -3.56 -12.56
CA LEU A 411 -10.04 -4.44 -13.72
C LEU A 411 -9.30 -5.76 -13.50
N ASN A 412 -9.81 -6.81 -14.14
CA ASN A 412 -9.11 -8.07 -14.29
C ASN A 412 -8.75 -8.26 -15.76
N ASN A 413 -7.44 -8.27 -16.08
CA ASN A 413 -6.94 -8.34 -17.46
C ASN A 413 -7.35 -9.62 -18.18
N HIS A 414 -7.64 -10.68 -17.42
CA HIS A 414 -8.06 -11.95 -17.97
C HIS A 414 -9.57 -12.08 -18.14
N ILE A 415 -10.33 -11.01 -17.94
CA ILE A 415 -11.77 -10.95 -18.17
C ILE A 415 -12.01 -10.05 -19.38
N THR A 416 -12.25 -10.63 -20.55
CA THR A 416 -12.49 -9.86 -21.78
C THR A 416 -13.90 -10.01 -22.35
N ASN A 417 -14.67 -10.98 -21.85
CA ASN A 417 -16.01 -11.31 -22.32
C ASN A 417 -17.05 -11.18 -21.19
N THR A 418 -18.32 -11.12 -21.57
CA THR A 418 -19.46 -11.18 -20.64
C THR A 418 -19.81 -12.64 -20.31
N PHE A 419 -20.32 -12.85 -19.10
CA PHE A 419 -20.73 -14.17 -18.61
C PHE A 419 -22.25 -14.34 -18.69
N ALA A 420 -22.70 -15.50 -19.13
CA ALA A 420 -24.09 -15.91 -19.03
C ALA A 420 -24.48 -16.20 -17.56
N GLU A 421 -25.78 -16.11 -17.23
CA GLU A 421 -26.27 -16.33 -15.86
C GLU A 421 -25.93 -17.73 -15.32
N GLU A 422 -25.92 -18.76 -16.17
CA GLU A 422 -25.49 -20.10 -15.77
C GLU A 422 -23.99 -20.14 -15.41
N GLU A 423 -23.15 -19.41 -16.16
CA GLU A 423 -21.72 -19.34 -15.88
C GLU A 423 -21.48 -18.66 -14.54
N LYS A 424 -22.17 -17.55 -14.25
CA LYS A 424 -22.05 -16.81 -12.97
C LYS A 424 -22.30 -17.68 -11.74
N ARG A 425 -23.14 -18.71 -11.88
CA ARG A 425 -23.48 -19.65 -10.80
C ARG A 425 -22.49 -20.78 -10.60
N LYS A 426 -21.49 -20.96 -11.48
CA LYS A 426 -20.49 -22.01 -11.30
C LYS A 426 -19.64 -21.75 -10.05
N VAL A 427 -19.39 -22.80 -9.29
CA VAL A 427 -18.63 -22.76 -8.03
C VAL A 427 -17.21 -23.24 -8.29
N HIS A 428 -16.24 -22.44 -7.86
CA HIS A 428 -14.83 -22.83 -7.83
C HIS A 428 -14.53 -23.47 -6.48
N ILE A 429 -14.20 -24.76 -6.46
CA ILE A 429 -13.98 -25.55 -5.24
C ILE A 429 -12.51 -25.44 -4.85
N VAL A 430 -12.25 -25.26 -3.55
CA VAL A 430 -10.88 -25.20 -3.01
C VAL A 430 -10.62 -26.32 -2.02
N ASP A 431 -11.60 -26.64 -1.18
CA ASP A 431 -11.52 -27.71 -0.21
C ASP A 431 -12.84 -28.48 -0.13
N MET A 432 -12.75 -29.76 0.22
CA MET A 432 -13.89 -30.66 0.34
C MET A 432 -13.70 -31.63 1.50
N GLY A 433 -14.77 -31.81 2.29
CA GLY A 433 -14.79 -32.71 3.43
C GLY A 433 -16.15 -33.34 3.63
N LYS A 434 -16.17 -34.62 3.99
CA LYS A 434 -17.40 -35.36 4.29
C LYS A 434 -17.73 -35.27 5.79
N GLN A 435 -18.97 -34.94 6.11
CA GLN A 435 -19.50 -35.00 7.47
C GLN A 435 -20.97 -35.43 7.43
N GLY A 436 -21.27 -36.60 8.01
CA GLY A 436 -22.56 -37.25 7.82
C GLY A 436 -22.82 -37.61 6.35
N ASP A 437 -24.02 -37.31 5.87
CA ASP A 437 -24.45 -37.58 4.48
C ASP A 437 -24.15 -36.42 3.51
N LYS A 438 -23.49 -35.36 3.98
CA LYS A 438 -23.18 -34.16 3.19
C LYS A 438 -21.70 -34.06 2.87
N LEU A 439 -21.42 -33.54 1.67
CA LEU A 439 -20.12 -33.06 1.27
C LEU A 439 -20.10 -31.54 1.45
N TRP A 440 -19.20 -31.06 2.29
CA TRP A 440 -19.00 -29.63 2.57
C TRP A 440 -17.88 -29.10 1.70
N LEU A 441 -18.04 -27.87 1.23
CA LEU A 441 -17.19 -27.23 0.24
C LEU A 441 -16.94 -25.77 0.60
N THR A 442 -15.74 -25.31 0.27
CA THR A 442 -15.32 -23.90 0.35
C THR A 442 -14.85 -23.41 -1.02
N THR A 443 -14.78 -22.08 -1.17
CA THR A 443 -14.28 -21.42 -2.38
C THR A 443 -13.33 -20.27 -2.03
N ASN A 444 -12.39 -19.97 -2.91
CA ASN A 444 -11.48 -18.82 -2.81
C ASN A 444 -11.98 -17.59 -3.58
N ARG A 445 -13.18 -17.65 -4.20
CA ARG A 445 -13.74 -16.55 -5.00
C ARG A 445 -14.58 -15.58 -4.17
N TYR A 446 -15.18 -16.07 -3.09
CA TYR A 446 -16.02 -15.32 -2.16
C TYR A 446 -16.17 -16.10 -0.85
N ASN A 447 -16.61 -15.44 0.21
CA ASN A 447 -16.85 -16.03 1.52
C ASN A 447 -18.19 -16.78 1.49
N ALA A 448 -18.11 -18.10 1.37
CA ALA A 448 -19.28 -18.97 1.35
C ALA A 448 -18.94 -20.34 1.92
N LEU A 449 -19.85 -20.86 2.75
CA LEU A 449 -19.91 -22.27 3.10
C LEU A 449 -21.00 -22.94 2.25
N ILE A 450 -20.61 -23.96 1.51
CA ILE A 450 -21.45 -24.67 0.55
C ILE A 450 -21.54 -26.13 0.97
N TYR A 451 -22.68 -26.77 0.72
CA TYR A 451 -22.78 -28.23 0.77
C TYR A 451 -23.45 -28.80 -0.47
N THR A 452 -23.23 -30.09 -0.67
CA THR A 452 -23.90 -30.88 -1.71
C THR A 452 -24.07 -32.32 -1.23
N ASP A 453 -24.78 -33.12 -2.03
CA ASP A 453 -24.89 -34.56 -1.86
C ASP A 453 -23.76 -35.28 -2.65
N ALA A 454 -23.77 -36.62 -2.61
CA ALA A 454 -22.75 -37.41 -3.31
C ALA A 454 -22.75 -37.26 -4.84
N SER A 455 -23.83 -36.74 -5.44
CA SER A 455 -23.91 -36.52 -6.90
C SER A 455 -23.09 -35.32 -7.36
N MET A 456 -22.78 -34.38 -6.46
CA MET A 456 -22.06 -33.13 -6.75
C MET A 456 -22.70 -32.22 -7.81
N GLN A 457 -23.89 -32.55 -8.34
CA GLN A 457 -24.48 -31.83 -9.47
C GLN A 457 -25.07 -30.47 -9.07
N GLN A 458 -25.59 -30.36 -7.86
CA GLN A 458 -26.24 -29.15 -7.33
C GLN A 458 -25.58 -28.72 -6.03
N MET A 459 -25.18 -27.45 -5.97
CA MET A 459 -24.52 -26.85 -4.82
C MET A 459 -25.49 -25.95 -4.06
N HIS A 460 -25.45 -26.02 -2.74
CA HIS A 460 -26.33 -25.24 -1.87
C HIS A 460 -25.53 -24.33 -0.96
N TYR A 461 -25.77 -23.02 -1.09
CA TYR A 461 -25.19 -22.00 -0.23
C TYR A 461 -25.89 -21.95 1.13
N ILE A 462 -25.13 -22.15 2.22
CA ILE A 462 -25.66 -22.01 3.59
C ILE A 462 -25.63 -20.53 3.99
N ASP A 463 -24.44 -20.01 4.24
CA ASP A 463 -24.21 -18.62 4.60
C ASP A 463 -22.70 -18.32 4.47
N ARG A 464 -22.35 -17.06 4.76
CA ARG A 464 -20.99 -16.55 4.91
C ARG A 464 -20.67 -16.29 6.37
N VAL A 465 -19.38 -16.25 6.70
CA VAL A 465 -18.94 -15.69 7.99
C VAL A 465 -19.17 -14.16 7.95
N LYS A 466 -20.02 -13.64 8.84
CA LYS A 466 -20.35 -12.20 8.93
C LYS A 466 -19.15 -11.41 9.47
N GLU A 467 -19.16 -10.09 9.25
CA GLU A 467 -18.09 -9.16 9.68
C GLU A 467 -16.71 -9.47 9.06
N GLN A 468 -16.69 -10.25 7.98
CA GLN A 468 -15.50 -10.59 7.22
C GLN A 468 -15.73 -10.19 5.75
N PRO A 469 -14.67 -10.06 4.93
CA PRO A 469 -14.81 -9.77 3.51
C PRO A 469 -15.70 -10.82 2.82
N LYS A 470 -16.53 -10.40 1.87
CA LYS A 470 -17.53 -11.23 1.19
C LYS A 470 -17.07 -11.72 -0.18
N TRP A 471 -16.42 -10.89 -0.96
CA TRP A 471 -16.03 -11.13 -2.35
C TRP A 471 -14.55 -11.51 -2.50
N TYR A 472 -14.01 -12.13 -1.45
CA TYR A 472 -12.70 -12.75 -1.42
C TYR A 472 -12.77 -14.16 -0.82
N GLY A 473 -11.74 -14.96 -1.09
CA GLY A 473 -11.51 -16.25 -0.43
C GLY A 473 -11.14 -16.11 1.03
N ALA A 474 -12.10 -15.71 1.87
CA ALA A 474 -11.91 -15.45 3.29
C ALA A 474 -11.57 -16.73 4.08
N TYR A 475 -12.18 -17.86 3.72
CA TYR A 475 -12.04 -19.15 4.41
C TYR A 475 -11.85 -20.31 3.41
N PRO A 476 -10.66 -20.45 2.80
CA PRO A 476 -10.43 -21.42 1.74
C PRO A 476 -10.37 -22.87 2.24
N PHE A 477 -9.98 -23.12 3.49
CA PHE A 477 -9.80 -24.46 4.04
C PHE A 477 -10.64 -24.70 5.29
N PHE A 478 -11.01 -25.94 5.55
CA PHE A 478 -11.72 -26.32 6.77
C PHE A 478 -11.37 -27.72 7.26
N ALA A 479 -11.68 -28.00 8.52
CA ALA A 479 -11.60 -29.35 9.07
C ALA A 479 -12.82 -29.65 9.95
N ALA A 480 -13.32 -30.88 9.85
CA ALA A 480 -14.43 -31.36 10.66
C ALA A 480 -13.94 -31.95 11.99
N ALA A 481 -14.67 -31.66 13.08
CA ALA A 481 -14.53 -32.36 14.36
C ALA A 481 -15.91 -32.46 15.03
N GLY A 482 -16.40 -33.68 15.22
CA GLY A 482 -17.75 -33.92 15.73
C GLY A 482 -18.82 -33.33 14.79
N ASN A 483 -19.71 -32.50 15.34
CA ASN A 483 -20.75 -31.75 14.62
C ASN A 483 -20.30 -30.34 14.19
N ARG A 484 -19.00 -30.04 14.25
CA ARG A 484 -18.45 -28.71 13.94
C ARG A 484 -17.52 -28.73 12.74
N LEU A 485 -17.54 -27.66 11.97
CA LEU A 485 -16.60 -27.38 10.89
C LEU A 485 -15.78 -26.15 11.27
N PHE A 486 -14.49 -26.33 11.50
CA PHE A 486 -13.56 -25.24 11.79
C PHE A 486 -13.01 -24.69 10.48
N LEU A 487 -13.15 -23.38 10.28
CA LEU A 487 -12.78 -22.66 9.07
C LEU A 487 -11.45 -21.94 9.29
N SER A 488 -10.50 -22.16 8.38
CA SER A 488 -9.18 -21.52 8.40
C SER A 488 -9.23 -20.14 7.74
N PRO A 489 -8.85 -19.06 8.43
CA PRO A 489 -8.86 -17.73 7.86
C PRO A 489 -7.70 -17.54 6.87
N SER A 490 -7.99 -17.02 5.68
CA SER A 490 -6.97 -16.54 4.74
C SER A 490 -6.90 -15.01 4.78
N VAL A 491 -7.74 -14.31 4.02
CA VAL A 491 -7.86 -12.84 4.11
C VAL A 491 -8.80 -12.39 5.23
N ALA A 492 -9.38 -13.33 5.98
CA ALA A 492 -10.19 -13.06 7.15
C ALA A 492 -9.31 -12.72 8.36
N GLY A 493 -9.80 -11.84 9.24
CA GLY A 493 -9.05 -11.45 10.45
C GLY A 493 -9.02 -12.53 11.54
N ARG A 494 -10.01 -13.45 11.55
CA ARG A 494 -10.20 -14.41 12.65
C ARG A 494 -10.68 -15.77 12.13
N PRO A 495 -10.33 -16.90 12.76
CA PRO A 495 -10.94 -18.19 12.49
C PRO A 495 -12.44 -18.20 12.79
N ALA A 496 -13.17 -19.15 12.19
CA ALA A 496 -14.59 -19.34 12.45
C ALA A 496 -14.93 -20.81 12.65
N VAL A 497 -16.09 -21.08 13.27
CA VAL A 497 -16.66 -22.42 13.38
C VAL A 497 -18.11 -22.40 12.96
N PHE A 498 -18.51 -23.40 12.18
CA PHE A 498 -19.90 -23.68 11.87
C PHE A 498 -20.37 -24.91 12.65
N ASP A 499 -21.46 -24.76 13.39
CA ASP A 499 -22.13 -25.85 14.10
C ASP A 499 -23.28 -26.38 13.24
N THR A 500 -23.21 -27.66 12.86
CA THR A 500 -24.14 -28.23 11.88
C THR A 500 -25.54 -28.50 12.44
N ASP A 501 -25.68 -28.63 13.76
CA ASP A 501 -26.96 -28.86 14.42
C ASP A 501 -27.76 -27.56 14.54
N SER A 502 -27.11 -26.49 15.00
CA SER A 502 -27.72 -25.18 15.18
C SER A 502 -27.74 -24.33 13.90
N GLN A 503 -26.95 -24.71 12.89
CA GLN A 503 -26.70 -23.97 11.66
C GLN A 503 -26.19 -22.54 11.89
N LYS A 504 -25.37 -22.35 12.93
CA LYS A 504 -24.76 -21.06 13.26
C LYS A 504 -23.27 -21.04 12.96
N ILE A 505 -22.81 -19.91 12.46
CA ILE A 505 -21.39 -19.59 12.25
C ILE A 505 -20.96 -18.61 13.34
N GLU A 506 -19.86 -18.90 14.02
CA GLU A 506 -19.29 -18.06 15.08
C GLU A 506 -17.80 -17.79 14.81
N LEU A 507 -17.35 -16.55 15.05
CA LEU A 507 -15.92 -16.21 15.04
C LEU A 507 -15.25 -16.71 16.34
N ILE A 508 -14.01 -17.20 16.22
CA ILE A 508 -13.20 -17.70 17.34
C ILE A 508 -11.91 -16.88 17.45
N GLY A 509 -11.43 -16.65 18.68
CA GLY A 509 -10.22 -15.86 18.96
C GLY A 509 -10.53 -14.45 19.49
N GLU A 510 -9.50 -13.70 19.85
CA GLU A 510 -9.63 -12.33 20.36
C GLU A 510 -9.85 -11.31 19.22
N GLU A 511 -10.50 -10.18 19.52
CA GLU A 511 -10.71 -9.09 18.54
C GLU A 511 -9.38 -8.49 18.03
N ASN A 512 -8.31 -8.60 18.82
CA ASN A 512 -6.97 -8.09 18.51
C ASN A 512 -6.02 -9.13 17.88
N MET A 513 -6.49 -10.34 17.52
CA MET A 513 -5.68 -11.19 16.62
C MET A 513 -5.39 -10.37 15.37
N GLU A 514 -4.12 -10.22 15.01
CA GLU A 514 -3.64 -9.31 13.96
C GLU A 514 -4.58 -9.27 12.76
N GLU A 515 -4.76 -8.09 12.16
CA GLU A 515 -5.74 -7.79 11.11
C GLU A 515 -5.65 -8.71 9.87
N CYS A 516 -4.69 -9.63 9.80
CA CYS A 516 -4.66 -10.75 8.88
C CYS A 516 -3.94 -11.98 9.46
N ALA A 517 -4.67 -12.91 10.09
CA ALA A 517 -4.13 -14.23 10.42
C ALA A 517 -4.13 -15.11 9.15
N ARG A 518 -3.18 -14.89 8.23
CA ARG A 518 -3.10 -15.65 6.97
C ARG A 518 -2.70 -17.09 7.26
N ARG A 519 -3.71 -17.94 7.43
CA ARG A 519 -3.57 -19.36 7.73
C ARG A 519 -3.97 -20.21 6.54
N GLY A 520 -3.30 -21.35 6.43
CA GLY A 520 -3.38 -22.26 5.31
C GLY A 520 -4.26 -23.44 5.67
N GLN A 521 -3.75 -24.66 5.41
CA GLN A 521 -4.45 -25.89 5.75
C GLN A 521 -4.69 -26.01 7.26
N ILE A 522 -5.71 -26.77 7.61
CA ILE A 522 -6.18 -26.97 8.98
C ILE A 522 -6.38 -28.47 9.22
N VAL A 523 -6.04 -28.91 10.44
CA VAL A 523 -6.07 -30.32 10.84
C VAL A 523 -6.71 -30.43 12.23
N THR A 524 -7.45 -31.51 12.46
CA THR A 524 -8.02 -31.84 13.78
C THR A 524 -7.36 -33.08 14.36
N TYR A 525 -7.12 -33.08 15.68
CA TYR A 525 -6.61 -34.24 16.42
C TYR A 525 -7.13 -34.22 17.85
N SER A 526 -7.84 -35.27 18.25
CA SER A 526 -8.56 -35.32 19.53
C SER A 526 -9.45 -34.07 19.73
N ASN A 527 -9.28 -33.32 20.81
CA ASN A 527 -9.99 -32.08 21.13
C ASN A 527 -9.19 -30.82 20.73
N LYS A 528 -8.34 -30.92 19.71
CA LYS A 528 -7.47 -29.83 19.26
C LYS A 528 -7.62 -29.59 17.77
N VAL A 529 -7.46 -28.32 17.38
CA VAL A 529 -7.43 -27.87 15.99
C VAL A 529 -6.10 -27.17 15.73
N PHE A 530 -5.40 -27.57 14.68
CA PHE A 530 -4.11 -27.02 14.28
C PHE A 530 -4.27 -26.26 12.97
N TYR A 531 -3.88 -25.00 12.96
CA TYR A 531 -3.87 -24.14 11.78
C TYR A 531 -2.43 -23.93 11.33
N LEU A 532 -2.14 -24.25 10.07
CA LEU A 532 -0.83 -24.01 9.48
C LEU A 532 -0.70 -22.57 9.00
N PRO A 533 0.51 -22.00 8.99
CA PRO A 533 0.73 -20.65 8.48
C PRO A 533 0.68 -20.58 6.96
N VAL A 534 0.39 -19.40 6.41
CA VAL A 534 0.74 -19.01 5.02
C VAL A 534 1.85 -17.97 5.04
N VAL A 535 1.70 -16.94 5.87
CA VAL A 535 2.70 -15.87 6.05
C VAL A 535 3.27 -15.87 7.47
N ASP A 536 2.47 -16.29 8.45
CA ASP A 536 2.87 -16.36 9.85
C ASP A 536 4.04 -17.33 10.08
N ASP A 537 4.75 -17.18 11.20
CA ASP A 537 5.91 -18.00 11.54
C ASP A 537 5.61 -19.05 12.63
N TYR A 538 4.36 -19.49 12.75
CA TYR A 538 3.92 -20.45 13.77
C TYR A 538 2.81 -21.39 13.30
N ILE A 539 2.69 -22.55 13.96
CA ILE A 539 1.48 -23.38 13.92
C ILE A 539 0.59 -22.97 15.10
N ALA A 540 -0.66 -22.59 14.84
CA ALA A 540 -1.61 -22.25 15.91
C ALA A 540 -2.43 -23.47 16.32
N GLU A 541 -2.44 -23.78 17.61
CA GLU A 541 -3.21 -24.84 18.25
C GLU A 541 -4.36 -24.21 19.04
N LEU A 542 -5.59 -24.67 18.80
CA LEU A 542 -6.79 -24.33 19.56
C LEU A 542 -7.29 -25.57 20.29
N ASN A 543 -7.43 -25.48 21.62
CA ASN A 543 -8.16 -26.47 22.39
C ASN A 543 -9.67 -26.21 22.26
N THR A 544 -10.43 -27.18 21.76
CA THR A 544 -11.87 -26.99 21.48
C THR A 544 -12.74 -26.95 22.72
N ASP A 545 -12.25 -27.47 23.86
CA ASP A 545 -12.99 -27.56 25.11
C ASP A 545 -12.75 -26.31 25.96
N THR A 546 -11.50 -25.88 26.10
CA THR A 546 -11.12 -24.70 26.91
C THR A 546 -11.14 -23.39 26.13
N ARG A 547 -11.12 -23.46 24.78
CA ARG A 547 -10.94 -22.32 23.86
C ARG A 547 -9.59 -21.60 24.00
N GLU A 548 -8.61 -22.23 24.63
CA GLU A 548 -7.26 -21.69 24.78
C GLU A 548 -6.43 -21.88 23.50
N TRP A 549 -5.59 -20.88 23.21
CA TRP A 549 -4.67 -20.88 22.08
C TRP A 549 -3.23 -21.16 22.54
N LYS A 550 -2.51 -21.95 21.75
CA LYS A 550 -1.06 -22.17 21.87
C LYS A 550 -0.41 -21.95 20.51
N TYR A 551 0.76 -21.31 20.50
CA TYR A 551 1.48 -20.98 19.26
C TYR A 551 2.84 -21.68 19.26
N HIS A 552 3.12 -22.43 18.19
CA HIS A 552 4.36 -23.19 18.02
C HIS A 552 5.23 -22.52 16.96
N THR A 553 6.06 -21.58 17.40
CA THR A 553 6.86 -20.71 16.51
C THR A 553 8.20 -21.33 16.12
N GLU A 554 8.88 -21.98 17.06
CA GLU A 554 10.23 -22.51 16.86
C GLU A 554 10.32 -23.46 15.65
N CYS A 555 9.34 -24.35 15.48
CA CYS A 555 9.34 -25.33 14.41
C CYS A 555 9.28 -24.73 12.99
N ILE A 556 8.52 -23.64 12.82
CA ILE A 556 8.38 -22.95 11.53
C ILE A 556 9.56 -22.01 11.30
N GLN A 557 10.02 -21.28 12.32
CA GLN A 557 11.22 -20.46 12.22
C GLN A 557 12.46 -21.28 11.82
N GLU A 558 12.63 -22.47 12.40
CA GLU A 558 13.74 -23.36 12.03
C GLU A 558 13.62 -23.89 10.60
N LEU A 559 12.41 -24.24 10.15
CA LEU A 559 12.16 -24.63 8.75
C LEU A 559 12.39 -23.46 7.77
N ASN A 560 12.10 -22.23 8.20
CA ASN A 560 12.25 -21.01 7.39
C ASN A 560 13.70 -20.50 7.31
N LYS A 561 14.65 -21.01 8.11
CA LYS A 561 16.08 -20.64 8.02
C LYS A 561 16.67 -20.89 6.63
N GLU A 562 16.11 -21.84 5.88
CA GLU A 562 16.53 -22.16 4.51
C GLU A 562 15.79 -21.35 3.43
N ASN A 563 14.85 -20.48 3.83
CA ASN A 563 14.13 -19.64 2.89
C ASN A 563 14.98 -18.42 2.49
N ILE A 564 14.90 -18.05 1.21
CA ILE A 564 15.53 -16.82 0.72
C ILE A 564 14.51 -15.69 0.90
N VAL A 565 14.95 -14.57 1.48
CA VAL A 565 14.13 -13.37 1.71
C VAL A 565 13.35 -12.98 0.44
N GLY A 566 12.05 -12.77 0.58
CA GLY A 566 11.15 -12.38 -0.51
C GLY A 566 10.47 -13.55 -1.24
N ARG A 567 10.70 -14.82 -0.83
CA ARG A 567 9.99 -15.96 -1.41
C ARG A 567 8.67 -16.29 -0.69
N GLU A 568 7.60 -16.44 -1.46
CA GLU A 568 6.28 -16.86 -0.96
C GLU A 568 6.36 -18.34 -0.61
N VAL A 569 5.80 -18.67 0.55
CA VAL A 569 5.88 -20.01 1.10
C VAL A 569 4.57 -20.75 0.85
N THR A 570 4.64 -21.90 0.18
CA THR A 570 3.52 -22.83 0.13
C THR A 570 3.84 -24.04 1.00
N PHE A 571 3.09 -24.19 2.08
CA PHE A 571 3.09 -25.39 2.91
C PHE A 571 1.99 -26.36 2.49
N ARG A 572 2.30 -27.65 2.53
CA ARG A 572 1.32 -28.74 2.49
C ARG A 572 1.54 -29.68 3.65
N CYS A 573 0.46 -30.29 4.13
CA CYS A 573 0.53 -31.25 5.20
C CYS A 573 -0.22 -32.55 4.92
N SER A 574 0.21 -33.60 5.63
CA SER A 574 -0.47 -34.89 5.70
C SER A 574 -0.33 -35.44 7.13
N VAL A 575 -1.37 -36.12 7.61
CA VAL A 575 -1.45 -36.63 8.98
C VAL A 575 -1.22 -38.13 8.99
N CYS A 576 -0.39 -38.62 9.90
CA CYS A 576 -0.22 -40.04 10.15
C CYS A 576 -0.13 -40.31 11.66
N GLY A 577 -1.18 -40.91 12.21
CA GLY A 577 -1.30 -41.10 13.66
C GLY A 577 -1.39 -39.76 14.39
N LYS A 578 -0.44 -39.49 15.28
CA LYS A 578 -0.34 -38.23 16.03
C LYS A 578 0.56 -37.18 15.38
N ASP A 579 1.22 -37.51 14.28
CA ASP A 579 2.15 -36.62 13.61
C ASP A 579 1.48 -35.87 12.45
N ILE A 580 1.71 -34.55 12.38
CA ILE A 580 1.56 -33.78 11.14
C ILE A 580 2.93 -33.77 10.44
N TRP A 581 2.92 -34.12 9.16
CA TRP A 581 4.09 -33.98 8.28
C TRP A 581 3.86 -32.80 7.35
N ILE A 582 4.77 -31.84 7.36
CA ILE A 582 4.66 -30.57 6.62
C ILE A 582 5.82 -30.50 5.62
N SER A 583 5.47 -30.34 4.35
CA SER A 583 6.41 -30.05 3.27
C SER A 583 6.32 -28.57 2.88
N ALA A 584 7.43 -28.02 2.40
CA ALA A 584 7.48 -26.67 1.85
C ALA A 584 8.06 -26.68 0.44
N THR A 585 7.56 -25.78 -0.41
CA THR A 585 7.99 -25.72 -1.80
C THR A 585 9.42 -25.24 -1.98
N TYR A 586 10.04 -24.61 -0.97
CA TYR A 586 11.37 -23.99 -1.09
C TYR A 586 12.55 -24.84 -0.57
N THR A 587 12.29 -25.86 0.26
CA THR A 587 13.30 -26.67 0.97
C THR A 587 13.02 -28.17 0.80
N ASN A 588 14.07 -28.97 0.93
CA ASN A 588 14.01 -30.42 0.95
C ASN A 588 13.78 -31.01 2.37
N CYS A 589 13.74 -30.15 3.39
CA CYS A 589 13.43 -30.53 4.76
C CYS A 589 11.92 -30.69 4.96
N ILE A 590 11.52 -31.84 5.51
CA ILE A 590 10.14 -32.11 5.92
C ILE A 590 10.05 -31.94 7.43
N LEU A 591 9.11 -31.12 7.88
CA LEU A 591 8.84 -30.93 9.30
C LEU A 591 7.86 -32.00 9.79
N ARG A 592 8.27 -32.77 10.79
CA ARG A 592 7.38 -33.63 11.57
C ARG A 592 7.02 -32.91 12.86
N PHE A 593 5.74 -32.76 13.16
CA PHE A 593 5.22 -32.12 14.35
C PHE A 593 4.27 -33.07 15.08
N ASP A 594 4.52 -33.33 16.37
CA ASP A 594 3.70 -34.19 17.23
C ASP A 594 2.55 -33.38 17.85
N MET A 595 1.31 -33.74 17.55
CA MET A 595 0.12 -33.02 18.01
C MET A 595 -0.24 -33.27 19.49
N GLU A 596 0.33 -34.30 20.13
CA GLU A 596 0.08 -34.57 21.55
C GLU A 596 0.85 -33.59 22.43
N ASP A 597 2.18 -33.50 22.23
CA ASP A 597 3.09 -32.76 23.11
C ASP A 597 3.72 -31.51 22.47
N GLY A 598 3.59 -31.33 21.15
CA GLY A 598 4.15 -30.20 20.41
C GLY A 598 5.63 -30.32 20.07
N THR A 599 6.24 -31.49 20.27
CA THR A 599 7.62 -31.74 19.86
C THR A 599 7.73 -31.84 18.34
N TYR A 600 8.91 -31.50 17.79
CA TYR A 600 9.11 -31.51 16.35
C TYR A 600 10.49 -32.00 15.94
N THR A 601 10.61 -32.46 14.69
CA THR A 601 11.88 -32.84 14.07
C THR A 601 11.90 -32.45 12.59
N LEU A 602 13.03 -31.94 12.11
CA LEU A 602 13.27 -31.68 10.70
C LEU A 602 13.97 -32.87 10.04
N CYS A 603 13.39 -33.36 8.95
CA CYS A 603 13.86 -34.52 8.21
C CYS A 603 14.29 -34.12 6.80
N PRO A 604 15.60 -34.01 6.49
CA PRO A 604 16.06 -33.75 5.12
C PRO A 604 15.78 -34.96 4.23
N VAL A 605 15.11 -34.73 3.10
CA VAL A 605 14.78 -35.77 2.11
C VAL A 605 15.38 -35.39 0.76
N GLY A 606 16.12 -36.31 0.14
CA GLY A 606 16.74 -36.04 -1.17
C GLY A 606 17.83 -34.95 -1.13
N ASN A 607 17.96 -34.20 -2.23
CA ASN A 607 19.00 -33.19 -2.40
C ASN A 607 18.56 -31.82 -1.86
N LYS A 608 19.50 -30.98 -1.43
CA LYS A 608 19.23 -29.63 -0.90
C LYS A 608 18.53 -28.68 -1.86
N GLU A 609 18.65 -28.91 -3.17
CA GLU A 609 18.01 -28.08 -4.19
C GLU A 609 16.53 -28.46 -4.41
N ASN A 610 16.09 -29.59 -3.88
CA ASN A 610 14.71 -30.03 -4.03
C ASN A 610 13.76 -29.16 -3.19
N GLY A 611 12.52 -29.07 -3.64
CA GLY A 611 11.38 -28.63 -2.85
C GLY A 611 10.22 -29.58 -3.06
N TYR A 612 9.26 -29.59 -2.14
CA TYR A 612 8.14 -30.53 -2.18
C TYR A 612 6.79 -29.82 -2.08
N SER A 613 5.88 -30.11 -3.02
CA SER A 613 4.57 -29.45 -3.12
C SER A 613 3.39 -30.32 -2.73
N GLY A 614 3.54 -31.64 -2.70
CA GLY A 614 2.50 -32.58 -2.29
C GLY A 614 3.09 -33.59 -1.33
N ILE A 615 2.28 -34.08 -0.38
CA ILE A 615 2.70 -35.03 0.65
C ILE A 615 1.58 -36.02 0.99
N ILE A 616 1.92 -37.31 1.09
CA ILE A 616 1.10 -38.36 1.71
C ILE A 616 1.94 -39.00 2.81
N ALA A 617 1.41 -39.07 4.02
CA ALA A 617 2.05 -39.73 5.14
C ALA A 617 1.44 -41.11 5.41
N GLU A 618 2.24 -42.16 5.22
CA GLU A 618 1.92 -43.53 5.64
C GLU A 618 2.78 -43.92 6.86
N GLU A 619 2.41 -45.01 7.56
CA GLU A 619 3.16 -45.47 8.74
C GLU A 619 4.65 -45.72 8.46
N ARG A 620 4.99 -46.23 7.27
CA ARG A 620 6.36 -46.63 6.92
C ARG A 620 7.08 -45.66 5.98
N CYS A 621 6.36 -44.90 5.17
CA CYS A 621 6.95 -44.00 4.20
C CYS A 621 6.15 -42.72 4.00
N LEU A 622 6.83 -41.70 3.46
CA LEU A 622 6.19 -40.53 2.89
C LEU A 622 6.26 -40.61 1.36
N TRP A 623 5.21 -40.14 0.70
CA TRP A 623 5.22 -39.85 -0.74
C TRP A 623 5.20 -38.34 -0.93
N LEU A 624 6.05 -37.83 -1.82
CA LEU A 624 6.24 -36.41 -2.07
C LEU A 624 6.24 -36.11 -3.58
N THR A 625 5.85 -34.91 -4.00
CA THR A 625 6.06 -34.44 -5.38
C THR A 625 7.14 -33.38 -5.43
N GLU A 626 8.16 -33.60 -6.25
CA GLU A 626 9.27 -32.67 -6.40
C GLU A 626 8.88 -31.47 -7.29
N VAL A 627 9.24 -30.25 -6.84
CA VAL A 627 8.76 -28.98 -7.40
C VAL A 627 9.40 -28.60 -8.75
N ASN A 628 10.56 -29.15 -9.10
CA ASN A 628 11.24 -28.78 -10.34
C ASN A 628 10.85 -29.65 -11.53
N ASN A 629 10.73 -30.97 -11.33
CA ASN A 629 10.47 -31.93 -12.41
C ASN A 629 9.15 -32.71 -12.25
N GLY A 630 8.47 -32.61 -11.10
CA GLY A 630 7.20 -33.29 -10.84
C GLY A 630 7.35 -34.73 -10.39
N ASN A 631 8.56 -35.29 -10.35
CA ASN A 631 8.80 -36.67 -9.98
C ASN A 631 8.21 -36.99 -8.59
N ILE A 632 7.67 -38.19 -8.45
CA ILE A 632 7.14 -38.67 -7.19
C ILE A 632 8.29 -39.32 -6.41
N ILE A 633 8.46 -38.91 -5.17
CA ILE A 633 9.51 -39.39 -4.29
C ILE A 633 8.87 -40.22 -3.17
N ARG A 634 9.39 -41.42 -2.94
CA ARG A 634 9.07 -42.23 -1.77
C ARG A 634 10.25 -42.22 -0.81
N TRP A 635 10.02 -41.82 0.43
CA TRP A 635 11.00 -41.83 1.50
C TRP A 635 10.60 -42.81 2.60
N ASP A 636 11.40 -43.86 2.84
CA ASP A 636 11.17 -44.81 3.92
C ASP A 636 11.66 -44.23 5.25
N ARG A 637 10.73 -44.03 6.19
CA ARG A 637 10.93 -43.31 7.46
C ARG A 637 11.92 -44.02 8.40
N ARG A 638 12.15 -45.33 8.24
CA ARG A 638 13.03 -46.12 9.11
C ARG A 638 14.45 -46.23 8.56
N SER A 639 14.54 -46.50 7.26
CA SER A 639 15.82 -46.73 6.59
C SER A 639 16.44 -45.46 6.01
N GLY A 640 15.65 -44.39 5.89
CA GLY A 640 16.05 -43.14 5.24
C GLY A 640 16.19 -43.25 3.71
N LYS A 641 15.87 -44.42 3.13
CA LYS A 641 16.04 -44.65 1.69
C LYS A 641 15.03 -43.84 0.89
N VAL A 642 15.54 -43.15 -0.12
CA VAL A 642 14.75 -42.39 -1.10
C VAL A 642 14.66 -43.19 -2.40
N LYS A 643 13.45 -43.31 -2.95
CA LYS A 643 13.19 -43.86 -4.29
C LYS A 643 12.46 -42.81 -5.12
N THR A 644 12.95 -42.55 -6.32
CA THR A 644 12.37 -41.60 -7.27
C THR A 644 11.60 -42.34 -8.35
N PHE A 645 10.40 -41.85 -8.68
CA PHE A 645 9.56 -42.31 -9.77
C PHE A 645 9.44 -41.17 -10.78
N HIS A 646 9.89 -41.42 -12.00
CA HIS A 646 9.98 -40.42 -13.04
C HIS A 646 8.63 -40.16 -13.69
N MET A 647 8.43 -38.95 -14.21
CA MET A 647 7.22 -38.63 -14.96
C MET A 647 7.14 -39.44 -16.27
N PRO A 648 5.94 -39.89 -16.67
CA PRO A 648 5.75 -40.69 -17.87
C PRO A 648 5.92 -39.89 -19.17
N GLU A 649 6.06 -40.61 -20.28
CA GLU A 649 6.08 -40.00 -21.62
C GLU A 649 4.81 -39.19 -21.87
N GLY A 650 4.93 -38.01 -22.49
CA GLY A 650 3.81 -37.10 -22.75
C GLY A 650 3.54 -36.09 -21.63
N PHE A 651 4.07 -36.30 -20.41
CA PHE A 651 4.00 -35.32 -19.33
C PHE A 651 4.77 -34.05 -19.69
N ARG A 652 4.14 -32.90 -19.47
CA ARG A 652 4.73 -31.58 -19.72
C ARG A 652 4.38 -30.63 -18.59
N SER A 653 5.39 -29.98 -18.04
CA SER A 653 5.24 -28.83 -17.17
C SER A 653 5.64 -27.56 -17.92
N TRP A 654 4.96 -26.47 -17.63
CA TRP A 654 5.32 -25.14 -18.13
C TRP A 654 5.90 -24.29 -17.00
N PRO A 655 6.73 -23.28 -17.32
CA PRO A 655 7.30 -22.41 -16.30
C PRO A 655 6.19 -21.72 -15.49
N GLY A 656 6.14 -22.02 -14.19
CA GLY A 656 5.24 -21.37 -13.25
C GLY A 656 5.72 -19.95 -12.92
N THR A 657 4.78 -19.02 -12.75
CA THR A 657 5.05 -17.61 -12.43
C THR A 657 5.37 -17.36 -10.97
N VAL A 658 5.31 -18.39 -10.10
CA VAL A 658 5.71 -18.27 -8.69
C VAL A 658 7.22 -18.43 -8.57
N GLN A 659 7.93 -17.31 -8.70
CA GLN A 659 9.32 -17.12 -8.25
C GLN A 659 10.36 -18.07 -8.90
N GLY A 660 10.09 -18.49 -10.14
CA GLY A 660 11.03 -19.26 -10.95
C GLY A 660 11.03 -20.77 -10.70
N ARG A 661 10.00 -21.32 -10.04
CA ARG A 661 9.82 -22.77 -9.84
C ARG A 661 8.73 -23.34 -10.76
N SER A 662 8.90 -24.60 -11.17
CA SER A 662 7.98 -25.26 -12.11
C SER A 662 6.65 -25.64 -11.46
N LEU A 663 6.65 -26.07 -10.19
CA LEU A 663 5.49 -26.56 -9.43
C LEU A 663 4.51 -27.41 -10.29
N PRO A 664 4.95 -28.57 -10.85
CA PRO A 664 4.14 -29.33 -11.79
C PRO A 664 2.90 -29.94 -11.14
N HIS A 665 2.97 -30.29 -9.85
CA HIS A 665 1.85 -30.85 -9.08
C HIS A 665 1.61 -30.02 -7.83
N LEU A 666 0.33 -29.84 -7.47
CA LEU A 666 -0.10 -29.04 -6.32
C LEU A 666 -0.30 -29.89 -5.05
N SER A 667 -0.67 -31.16 -5.22
CA SER A 667 -0.90 -32.10 -4.12
C SER A 667 -0.88 -33.55 -4.60
N LEU A 668 -0.99 -34.47 -3.64
CA LEU A 668 -1.09 -35.92 -3.84
C LEU A 668 -2.36 -36.46 -3.19
N ILE A 669 -2.96 -37.47 -3.81
CA ILE A 669 -4.12 -38.19 -3.30
C ILE A 669 -3.76 -39.67 -3.11
N ASP A 670 -4.03 -40.19 -1.91
CA ASP A 670 -3.81 -41.61 -1.59
C ASP A 670 -5.03 -42.47 -1.98
N MET A 671 -4.86 -43.28 -3.01
CA MET A 671 -5.87 -44.23 -3.51
C MET A 671 -5.55 -45.67 -3.10
N GLY A 672 -4.82 -45.86 -1.99
CA GLY A 672 -4.46 -47.18 -1.48
C GLY A 672 -3.40 -47.84 -2.34
N LYS A 673 -3.80 -48.49 -3.44
CA LYS A 673 -2.88 -49.12 -4.42
C LYS A 673 -2.12 -48.08 -5.24
N TRP A 674 -2.72 -46.91 -5.45
CA TRP A 674 -2.15 -45.85 -6.28
C TRP A 674 -1.85 -44.58 -5.49
N VAL A 675 -0.89 -43.81 -6.00
CA VAL A 675 -0.72 -42.38 -5.69
C VAL A 675 -1.16 -41.61 -6.93
N VAL A 676 -2.04 -40.64 -6.77
CA VAL A 676 -2.49 -39.78 -7.87
C VAL A 676 -2.09 -38.34 -7.61
N THR A 677 -1.58 -37.63 -8.62
CA THR A 677 -1.20 -36.23 -8.51
C THR A 677 -2.35 -35.30 -8.90
N VAL A 678 -2.43 -34.13 -8.24
CA VAL A 678 -3.27 -33.01 -8.69
C VAL A 678 -2.39 -32.04 -9.48
N PRO A 679 -2.75 -31.68 -10.73
CA PRO A 679 -1.86 -30.93 -11.61
C PRO A 679 -1.79 -29.46 -11.20
N GLY A 680 -0.57 -28.98 -10.99
CA GLY A 680 -0.26 -27.56 -10.86
C GLY A 680 0.01 -26.96 -12.24
N PHE A 681 1.23 -26.48 -12.50
CA PHE A 681 1.63 -25.99 -13.83
C PHE A 681 2.02 -27.16 -14.75
N SER A 682 1.08 -28.08 -15.00
CA SER A 682 1.31 -29.27 -15.84
C SER A 682 0.08 -29.67 -16.63
N ASN A 683 0.29 -30.39 -17.73
CA ASN A 683 -0.76 -30.70 -18.70
C ASN A 683 -1.82 -31.71 -18.23
N CYS A 684 -1.58 -32.49 -17.16
CA CYS A 684 -2.53 -33.53 -16.72
C CYS A 684 -2.15 -34.15 -15.37
N MET A 685 -3.04 -35.00 -14.86
CA MET A 685 -2.83 -35.85 -13.69
C MET A 685 -1.89 -37.02 -14.00
N VAL A 686 -1.15 -37.48 -12.99
CA VAL A 686 -0.30 -38.68 -13.07
C VAL A 686 -0.74 -39.70 -12.03
N LYS A 687 -0.88 -40.95 -12.45
CA LYS A 687 -1.17 -42.11 -11.60
C LYS A 687 0.10 -42.94 -11.43
N LEU A 688 0.45 -43.28 -10.19
CA LEU A 688 1.55 -44.17 -9.84
C LEU A 688 1.02 -45.42 -9.16
N ASP A 689 1.32 -46.61 -9.71
CA ASP A 689 1.05 -47.88 -9.04
C ASP A 689 2.15 -48.15 -7.99
N LYS A 690 1.78 -48.24 -6.71
CA LYS A 690 2.74 -48.42 -5.61
C LYS A 690 3.44 -49.80 -5.65
N THR A 691 2.85 -50.78 -6.34
CA THR A 691 3.35 -52.16 -6.44
C THR A 691 4.36 -52.29 -7.57
N THR A 692 4.01 -51.86 -8.78
CA THR A 692 4.89 -51.97 -9.96
C THR A 692 5.91 -50.82 -10.02
N GLY A 693 5.55 -49.65 -9.49
CA GLY A 693 6.31 -48.42 -9.63
C GLY A 693 6.12 -47.74 -10.98
N GLU A 694 5.15 -48.18 -11.77
CA GLU A 694 4.82 -47.59 -13.07
C GLU A 694 4.00 -46.31 -12.89
N THR A 695 4.35 -45.28 -13.66
CA THR A 695 3.62 -44.01 -13.75
C THR A 695 2.92 -43.92 -15.09
N THR A 696 1.66 -43.48 -15.11
CA THR A 696 0.88 -43.22 -16.33
C THR A 696 0.17 -41.87 -16.24
N LEU A 697 -0.12 -41.27 -17.40
CA LEU A 697 -1.00 -40.10 -17.47
C LEU A 697 -2.44 -40.55 -17.18
N LEU A 698 -3.19 -39.74 -16.44
CA LEU A 698 -4.59 -40.04 -16.08
C LEU A 698 -5.52 -39.04 -16.76
N ILE A 699 -6.55 -39.55 -17.44
CA ILE A 699 -7.65 -38.81 -18.10
C ILE A 699 -7.19 -37.64 -19.00
N GLU A 700 -6.19 -37.85 -19.85
CA GLU A 700 -5.60 -36.80 -20.71
C GLU A 700 -6.63 -36.00 -21.52
N ASP A 701 -7.68 -36.66 -22.03
CA ASP A 701 -8.73 -36.03 -22.83
C ASP A 701 -9.53 -34.95 -22.08
N PHE A 702 -9.62 -35.05 -20.75
CA PHE A 702 -10.27 -34.03 -19.91
C PHE A 702 -9.45 -32.72 -19.87
N TRP A 703 -8.13 -32.84 -19.90
CA TRP A 703 -7.22 -31.69 -19.81
C TRP A 703 -6.92 -31.05 -21.16
N LYS A 704 -7.04 -31.82 -22.24
CA LYS A 704 -6.69 -31.39 -23.59
C LYS A 704 -7.51 -30.18 -24.05
N ASN A 705 -6.81 -29.12 -24.47
CA ASN A 705 -7.37 -27.86 -24.98
C ASN A 705 -8.37 -27.20 -24.01
N ALA A 706 -8.20 -27.40 -22.69
CA ALA A 706 -9.08 -26.82 -21.68
C ALA A 706 -9.04 -25.28 -21.72
N GLU A 707 -7.86 -24.71 -21.98
CA GLU A 707 -7.60 -23.29 -22.13
C GLU A 707 -8.36 -22.65 -23.30
N GLU A 708 -8.62 -23.40 -24.37
CA GLU A 708 -9.38 -22.91 -25.53
C GLU A 708 -10.90 -22.83 -25.24
N LYS A 709 -11.37 -23.56 -24.22
CA LYS A 709 -12.78 -23.59 -23.79
C LYS A 709 -13.12 -22.47 -22.80
N ALA A 710 -12.12 -21.77 -22.28
CA ALA A 710 -12.31 -20.63 -21.39
C ALA A 710 -13.08 -19.51 -22.11
N ASN A 711 -14.21 -19.07 -21.55
CA ASN A 711 -15.03 -18.00 -22.14
C ASN A 711 -14.43 -16.60 -21.84
N GLY A 712 -13.17 -16.38 -22.24
CA GLY A 712 -12.46 -15.13 -21.97
C GLY A 712 -12.30 -14.83 -20.47
N TYR A 713 -12.33 -15.87 -19.64
CA TYR A 713 -11.93 -15.91 -18.22
C TYR A 713 -10.77 -16.86 -18.10
N ASN A 714 -9.56 -16.34 -17.94
CA ASN A 714 -8.40 -17.17 -17.65
C ASN A 714 -7.80 -16.68 -16.33
N PRO A 715 -8.27 -17.14 -15.16
CA PRO A 715 -7.89 -16.51 -13.89
C PRO A 715 -6.37 -16.38 -13.78
N ASN A 716 -5.88 -15.37 -13.03
CA ASN A 716 -4.47 -15.07 -12.72
C ASN A 716 -3.57 -16.28 -12.35
N PHE A 717 -4.14 -17.48 -12.19
CA PHE A 717 -3.53 -18.72 -11.77
C PHE A 717 -3.33 -19.63 -12.99
N PHE A 718 -2.10 -19.64 -13.52
CA PHE A 718 -1.62 -20.56 -14.55
C PHE A 718 -1.54 -22.05 -14.08
N LEU A 719 -2.23 -22.38 -12.98
CA LEU A 719 -2.43 -23.74 -12.47
C LEU A 719 -3.54 -24.41 -13.30
N SER A 720 -3.32 -25.66 -13.68
CA SER A 720 -4.36 -26.49 -14.31
C SER A 720 -5.50 -26.78 -13.34
N SER A 721 -5.18 -27.00 -12.07
CA SER A 721 -6.14 -27.29 -11.00
C SER A 721 -5.66 -26.76 -9.65
N GLU A 722 -6.58 -26.18 -8.89
CA GLU A 722 -6.39 -25.86 -7.46
C GLU A 722 -6.98 -26.89 -6.50
N PHE A 723 -7.76 -27.84 -7.02
CA PHE A 723 -8.55 -28.75 -6.21
C PHE A 723 -8.56 -30.17 -6.78
N GLY A 724 -8.20 -31.12 -5.92
CA GLY A 724 -8.46 -32.53 -6.12
C GLY A 724 -8.58 -33.25 -4.78
N ALA A 725 -9.57 -34.14 -4.68
CA ALA A 725 -9.89 -34.81 -3.43
C ALA A 725 -10.41 -36.23 -3.66
N LYS A 726 -10.22 -37.08 -2.66
CA LYS A 726 -10.76 -38.45 -2.64
C LYS A 726 -12.24 -38.41 -2.24
N MET A 727 -13.10 -39.06 -3.04
CA MET A 727 -14.52 -39.22 -2.73
C MET A 727 -14.83 -40.59 -2.12
N ASP A 728 -14.17 -41.64 -2.63
CA ASP A 728 -14.36 -43.02 -2.19
C ASP A 728 -13.04 -43.83 -2.39
N GLN A 729 -13.08 -45.14 -2.20
CA GLN A 729 -11.93 -46.03 -2.29
C GLN A 729 -11.21 -45.96 -3.65
N ASP A 730 -11.97 -45.84 -4.76
CA ASP A 730 -11.45 -45.76 -6.14
C ASP A 730 -11.93 -44.53 -6.91
N VAL A 731 -12.55 -43.56 -6.22
CA VAL A 731 -13.15 -42.38 -6.86
C VAL A 731 -12.49 -41.11 -6.35
N ILE A 732 -12.05 -40.27 -7.29
CA ILE A 732 -11.54 -38.92 -7.02
C ILE A 732 -12.38 -37.87 -7.75
N ILE A 733 -12.35 -36.65 -7.23
CA ILE A 733 -12.84 -35.47 -7.94
C ILE A 733 -11.70 -34.49 -8.17
N VAL A 734 -11.69 -33.84 -9.33
CA VAL A 734 -10.75 -32.75 -9.67
C VAL A 734 -11.51 -31.65 -10.41
N GLN A 735 -11.06 -30.40 -10.28
CA GLN A 735 -11.64 -29.27 -11.02
C GLN A 735 -10.57 -28.50 -11.80
N ARG A 736 -10.89 -28.13 -13.04
CA ARG A 736 -10.03 -27.26 -13.86
C ARG A 736 -10.23 -25.81 -13.48
N ASN A 737 -9.13 -25.05 -13.44
CA ASN A 737 -9.18 -23.63 -13.11
C ASN A 737 -9.69 -22.74 -14.26
N CYS A 738 -9.47 -23.14 -15.52
CA CYS A 738 -9.73 -22.28 -16.68
C CYS A 738 -11.23 -22.07 -16.98
N ASP A 739 -12.08 -23.05 -16.66
CA ASP A 739 -13.52 -23.01 -16.98
C ASP A 739 -14.45 -23.56 -15.88
N ASP A 740 -13.88 -23.88 -14.72
CA ASP A 740 -14.55 -24.50 -13.56
C ASP A 740 -15.17 -25.88 -13.83
N ALA A 741 -14.82 -26.57 -14.93
CA ALA A 741 -15.31 -27.94 -15.16
C ALA A 741 -14.71 -28.90 -14.13
N ALA A 742 -15.55 -29.73 -13.52
CA ALA A 742 -15.15 -30.78 -12.59
C ALA A 742 -15.31 -32.16 -13.24
N ALA A 743 -14.47 -33.11 -12.82
CA ALA A 743 -14.55 -34.50 -13.22
C ALA A 743 -14.56 -35.42 -11.99
N ILE A 744 -15.53 -36.32 -11.94
CA ILE A 744 -15.51 -37.50 -11.05
C ILE A 744 -14.83 -38.63 -11.82
N ILE A 745 -13.75 -39.19 -11.27
CA ILE A 745 -12.84 -40.10 -11.96
C ILE A 745 -12.77 -41.41 -11.18
N HIS A 746 -13.00 -42.51 -11.89
CA HIS A 746 -12.74 -43.86 -11.44
C HIS A 746 -11.30 -44.24 -11.81
N VAL A 747 -10.45 -44.43 -10.79
CA VAL A 747 -8.99 -44.48 -10.99
C VAL A 747 -8.52 -45.83 -11.54
N GLU A 748 -9.23 -46.92 -11.23
CA GLU A 748 -8.90 -48.26 -11.70
C GLU A 748 -9.16 -48.44 -13.21
N ASP A 749 -10.33 -48.02 -13.69
CA ASP A 749 -10.74 -48.16 -15.11
C ASP A 749 -10.49 -46.91 -15.97
N GLU A 750 -10.02 -45.83 -15.36
CA GLU A 750 -9.69 -44.53 -15.99
C GLU A 750 -10.89 -43.87 -16.70
N THR A 751 -12.11 -44.15 -16.24
CA THR A 751 -13.32 -43.48 -16.71
C THR A 751 -13.62 -42.22 -15.91
N TYR A 752 -14.33 -41.26 -16.52
CA TYR A 752 -14.75 -40.05 -15.82
C TYR A 752 -16.10 -39.51 -16.32
N GLU A 753 -16.81 -38.82 -15.43
CA GLU A 753 -17.97 -37.98 -15.74
C GLU A 753 -17.62 -36.51 -15.50
N MET A 754 -17.86 -35.67 -16.50
CA MET A 754 -17.60 -34.23 -16.43
C MET A 754 -18.90 -33.43 -16.25
N PHE A 755 -18.85 -32.44 -15.37
CA PHE A 755 -19.97 -31.55 -15.07
C PHE A 755 -19.47 -30.18 -14.59
N TYR A 756 -20.38 -29.24 -14.37
CA TYR A 756 -20.08 -27.94 -13.78
C TYR A 756 -20.76 -27.82 -12.42
N PRO A 757 -20.00 -27.73 -11.32
CA PRO A 757 -20.55 -27.40 -10.00
C PRO A 757 -21.30 -26.07 -10.07
N THR A 758 -22.60 -26.04 -9.80
CA THR A 758 -23.41 -24.81 -9.90
C THR A 758 -24.31 -24.61 -8.70
N LEU A 759 -24.46 -23.35 -8.28
CA LEU A 759 -25.49 -22.97 -7.31
C LEU A 759 -26.87 -22.96 -7.95
N THR A 760 -27.88 -23.30 -7.15
CA THR A 760 -29.28 -23.05 -7.55
C THR A 760 -29.52 -21.55 -7.76
N GLU A 761 -30.50 -21.16 -8.57
CA GLU A 761 -30.85 -19.75 -8.77
C GLU A 761 -31.19 -19.05 -7.44
N LYS A 762 -31.92 -19.75 -6.57
CA LYS A 762 -32.29 -19.25 -5.23
C LYS A 762 -31.06 -19.01 -4.35
N ASP A 763 -30.13 -19.95 -4.33
CA ASP A 763 -28.93 -19.86 -3.51
C ASP A 763 -27.97 -18.79 -4.03
N PHE A 764 -27.87 -18.67 -5.36
CA PHE A 764 -27.10 -17.59 -5.99
C PHE A 764 -27.72 -16.21 -5.74
N ALA A 765 -29.05 -16.08 -5.79
CA ALA A 765 -29.74 -14.85 -5.42
C ALA A 765 -29.50 -14.49 -3.95
N LYS A 766 -29.57 -15.47 -3.04
CA LYS A 766 -29.23 -15.26 -1.61
C LYS A 766 -27.79 -14.77 -1.41
N LEU A 767 -26.87 -15.16 -2.28
CA LEU A 767 -25.48 -14.68 -2.27
C LEU A 767 -25.32 -13.27 -2.86
N THR A 768 -26.05 -12.91 -3.91
CA THR A 768 -25.74 -11.74 -4.76
C THR A 768 -26.77 -10.62 -4.79
N GLU A 769 -28.01 -10.87 -4.38
CA GLU A 769 -29.09 -9.89 -4.46
C GLU A 769 -28.86 -8.70 -3.52
N GLY A 770 -29.01 -7.49 -4.04
CA GLY A 770 -28.80 -6.24 -3.29
C GLY A 770 -27.34 -5.86 -3.07
N GLU A 771 -26.39 -6.58 -3.66
CA GLU A 771 -24.97 -6.37 -3.47
C GLU A 771 -24.35 -5.55 -4.61
N ASP A 772 -23.57 -4.54 -4.27
CA ASP A 772 -22.86 -3.70 -5.25
C ASP A 772 -21.41 -4.12 -5.49
N GLY A 773 -20.89 -5.05 -4.68
CA GLY A 773 -19.53 -5.58 -4.80
C GLY A 773 -18.42 -4.67 -4.28
N PHE A 774 -18.76 -3.52 -3.68
CA PHE A 774 -17.79 -2.64 -3.06
C PHE A 774 -17.48 -3.09 -1.63
N GLU A 775 -16.22 -3.41 -1.39
CA GLU A 775 -15.72 -3.75 -0.07
C GLU A 775 -14.22 -3.52 0.05
N LYS A 776 -13.73 -3.61 1.29
CA LYS A 776 -12.33 -3.52 1.66
C LYS A 776 -11.84 -4.90 2.08
N MET A 777 -10.70 -5.34 1.53
CA MET A 777 -10.14 -6.67 1.86
C MET A 777 -9.57 -6.70 3.29
N GLU A 778 -8.69 -5.75 3.59
CA GLU A 778 -8.04 -5.57 4.89
C GLU A 778 -7.82 -4.06 5.09
N LYS A 779 -7.48 -3.61 6.30
CA LYS A 779 -7.34 -2.18 6.63
C LYS A 779 -6.42 -1.40 5.68
N LYS A 780 -5.34 -2.02 5.22
CA LYS A 780 -4.34 -1.40 4.32
C LYS A 780 -4.77 -1.32 2.85
N TYR A 781 -5.81 -2.05 2.45
CA TYR A 781 -6.33 -2.05 1.08
C TYR A 781 -7.38 -0.97 0.93
N GLY A 782 -7.59 -0.49 -0.30
CA GLY A 782 -8.68 0.43 -0.55
C GLY A 782 -10.02 -0.28 -0.74
N PHE A 783 -11.08 0.51 -0.65
CA PHE A 783 -12.46 0.08 -0.78
C PHE A 783 -12.89 0.11 -2.24
N PHE A 784 -12.96 -1.05 -2.89
CA PHE A 784 -13.14 -1.14 -4.35
C PHE A 784 -14.18 -2.20 -4.72
N ARG A 785 -14.72 -2.08 -5.93
CA ARG A 785 -15.34 -3.21 -6.63
C ARG A 785 -14.34 -3.82 -7.59
N ARG A 786 -14.11 -5.13 -7.49
CA ARG A 786 -13.20 -5.86 -8.40
C ARG A 786 -13.99 -6.55 -9.49
N GLU A 787 -13.46 -6.46 -10.71
CA GLU A 787 -14.03 -7.18 -11.84
C GLU A 787 -13.93 -8.68 -11.62
N SER A 788 -15.08 -9.34 -11.75
CA SER A 788 -15.22 -10.77 -11.55
C SER A 788 -16.36 -11.30 -12.42
N LYS A 789 -16.56 -12.61 -12.35
CA LYS A 789 -17.69 -13.28 -12.97
C LYS A 789 -19.04 -12.69 -12.53
N ILE A 790 -19.15 -12.31 -11.25
CA ILE A 790 -20.36 -11.76 -10.64
C ILE A 790 -20.47 -10.26 -10.93
N PHE A 791 -19.36 -9.54 -10.82
CA PHE A 791 -19.29 -8.09 -11.01
C PHE A 791 -18.56 -7.72 -12.30
N SER A 792 -19.30 -7.60 -13.39
CA SER A 792 -18.74 -7.21 -14.69
C SER A 792 -18.55 -5.70 -14.83
N PHE A 793 -17.69 -5.31 -15.78
CA PHE A 793 -17.53 -3.91 -16.18
C PHE A 793 -18.85 -3.31 -16.70
N GLU A 794 -19.61 -4.04 -17.51
CA GLU A 794 -20.92 -3.59 -18.01
C GLU A 794 -21.91 -3.34 -16.86
N GLY A 795 -21.93 -4.19 -15.84
CA GLY A 795 -22.77 -3.97 -14.65
C GLY A 795 -22.37 -2.69 -13.90
N PHE A 796 -21.07 -2.45 -13.75
CA PHE A 796 -20.57 -1.20 -13.17
C PHE A 796 -20.96 0.04 -14.00
N LEU A 797 -20.88 -0.05 -15.33
CA LEU A 797 -21.32 1.00 -16.24
C LEU A 797 -22.83 1.30 -16.10
N GLU A 798 -23.66 0.28 -15.96
CA GLU A 798 -25.09 0.46 -15.72
C GLU A 798 -25.36 1.12 -14.38
N ASP A 799 -24.67 0.71 -13.32
CA ASP A 799 -24.81 1.30 -11.98
C ASP A 799 -24.41 2.78 -11.97
N LEU A 800 -23.34 3.13 -12.71
CA LEU A 800 -22.89 4.50 -12.86
C LEU A 800 -23.91 5.36 -13.63
N VAL A 801 -24.45 4.86 -14.74
CA VAL A 801 -25.40 5.59 -15.59
C VAL A 801 -26.74 5.82 -14.90
N HIS A 802 -27.17 4.90 -14.05
CA HIS A 802 -28.44 4.99 -13.30
C HIS A 802 -28.26 5.56 -11.89
N ASP A 803 -27.09 6.11 -11.58
CA ASP A 803 -26.75 6.72 -10.29
C ASP A 803 -27.00 5.81 -9.06
N ARG A 804 -26.75 4.49 -9.22
CA ARG A 804 -26.93 3.47 -8.16
C ARG A 804 -25.77 3.39 -7.15
N LEU A 805 -24.73 4.21 -7.32
CA LEU A 805 -23.50 4.18 -6.51
C LEU A 805 -23.39 5.33 -5.48
N LYS A 806 -24.50 6.03 -5.19
CA LYS A 806 -24.48 7.17 -4.25
C LYS A 806 -24.06 6.77 -2.84
N ASP A 807 -24.57 5.64 -2.34
CA ASP A 807 -24.27 5.17 -0.98
C ASP A 807 -22.83 4.62 -0.86
N VAL A 808 -22.23 4.20 -1.98
CA VAL A 808 -20.82 3.78 -2.06
C VAL A 808 -19.89 4.93 -1.66
N ARG A 809 -20.24 6.18 -2.02
CA ARG A 809 -19.44 7.36 -1.66
C ARG A 809 -19.30 7.52 -0.15
N VAL A 810 -20.38 7.35 0.60
CA VAL A 810 -20.38 7.50 2.07
C VAL A 810 -19.49 6.43 2.69
N ARG A 811 -19.73 5.16 2.34
CA ARG A 811 -18.93 4.02 2.82
C ARG A 811 -17.45 4.17 2.46
N GLN A 812 -17.15 4.67 1.26
CA GLN A 812 -15.77 4.85 0.81
C GLN A 812 -15.02 5.92 1.64
N LEU A 813 -15.68 7.04 1.97
CA LEU A 813 -15.07 8.07 2.81
C LEU A 813 -14.91 7.60 4.26
N GLU A 814 -15.89 6.84 4.80
CA GLU A 814 -15.78 6.21 6.11
C GLU A 814 -14.58 5.26 6.18
N GLU A 815 -14.42 4.37 5.19
CA GLU A 815 -13.30 3.43 5.14
C GLU A 815 -11.92 4.09 5.01
N LEU A 816 -11.86 5.21 4.28
CA LEU A 816 -10.62 5.98 4.08
C LEU A 816 -10.25 6.87 5.25
N SER A 817 -11.19 7.23 6.12
CA SER A 817 -10.88 8.01 7.34
C SER A 817 -9.84 7.34 8.24
N THR A 818 -9.71 6.01 8.14
CA THR A 818 -8.68 5.23 8.83
C THR A 818 -7.29 5.34 8.20
N LEU A 819 -7.22 5.71 6.91
CA LEU A 819 -6.00 5.76 6.11
C LEU A 819 -5.50 7.19 5.86
N ALA A 820 -6.40 8.18 5.91
CA ALA A 820 -6.09 9.59 5.76
C ALA A 820 -6.96 10.46 6.69
N ALA A 821 -6.33 11.38 7.42
CA ALA A 821 -6.99 12.43 8.19
C ALA A 821 -7.36 13.62 7.29
N ASN A 822 -8.30 14.45 7.77
CA ASN A 822 -8.69 15.72 7.14
C ASN A 822 -9.13 15.59 5.67
N LEU A 823 -9.93 14.55 5.41
CA LEU A 823 -10.59 14.30 4.12
C LEU A 823 -11.70 15.33 3.76
N ASP A 824 -11.83 16.39 4.55
CA ASP A 824 -12.60 17.59 4.23
C ASP A 824 -11.81 18.59 3.38
N GLY A 825 -10.51 18.34 3.16
CA GLY A 825 -9.60 19.20 2.41
C GLY A 825 -8.90 20.27 3.27
N SER A 826 -8.85 20.07 4.59
CA SER A 826 -8.29 21.03 5.55
C SER A 826 -6.86 20.71 6.01
N CYS A 827 -6.16 19.73 5.41
CA CYS A 827 -4.81 19.36 5.84
C CYS A 827 -3.86 20.56 5.82
N GLY A 828 -3.84 21.34 4.75
CA GLY A 828 -2.95 22.48 4.60
C GLY A 828 -3.18 23.57 5.63
N VAL A 829 -4.45 23.83 5.95
CA VAL A 829 -4.86 24.79 7.00
C VAL A 829 -4.36 24.31 8.36
N LYS A 830 -4.59 23.05 8.71
CA LYS A 830 -4.17 22.48 10.01
C LYS A 830 -2.65 22.41 10.17
N VAL A 831 -1.93 22.12 9.09
CA VAL A 831 -0.45 22.16 9.10
C VAL A 831 0.04 23.60 9.33
N HIS A 832 -0.57 24.59 8.66
CA HIS A 832 -0.22 26.00 8.87
C HIS A 832 -0.53 26.46 10.30
N GLU A 833 -1.74 26.20 10.81
CA GLU A 833 -2.14 26.51 12.18
C GLU A 833 -1.18 25.91 13.21
N TYR A 834 -0.84 24.63 13.06
CA TYR A 834 0.13 23.95 13.91
C TYR A 834 1.49 24.64 13.89
N MET A 835 2.00 25.00 12.70
CA MET A 835 3.28 25.70 12.61
C MET A 835 3.24 27.09 13.24
N MET A 836 2.12 27.80 13.18
CA MET A 836 1.97 29.08 13.87
C MET A 836 2.00 28.91 15.39
N ASP A 837 1.33 27.89 15.94
CA ASP A 837 1.37 27.58 17.37
C ASP A 837 2.80 27.21 17.83
N VAL A 838 3.55 26.47 17.01
CA VAL A 838 4.96 26.15 17.26
C VAL A 838 5.83 27.42 17.31
N LEU A 839 5.64 28.37 16.39
CA LEU A 839 6.42 29.61 16.35
C LEU A 839 6.09 30.54 17.53
N GLU A 840 4.84 30.50 17.99
CA GLU A 840 4.34 31.28 19.13
C GLU A 840 4.63 30.62 20.50
N ASN A 841 5.30 29.46 20.52
CA ASN A 841 5.58 28.64 21.71
C ASN A 841 4.32 28.26 22.51
N LYS A 842 3.24 27.89 21.81
CA LYS A 842 1.97 27.46 22.40
C LYS A 842 1.85 25.94 22.58
N GLU A 843 2.84 25.17 22.13
CA GLU A 843 2.90 23.70 22.20
C GLU A 843 3.85 23.14 23.25
#